data_AF-A0A1E4SJD8-F1
#
_entry.id   AF-A0A1E4SJD8-F1
#
_cell.length_a   1.000
_cell.length_b   1.000
_cell.length_c   1.000
_cell.angle_alpha   90.00
_cell.angle_beta   90.00
_cell.angle_gamma   90.00
#
_symmetry.space_group_name_H-M   'P 1'
#
loop_
_entity.id
_entity.type
_entity.pdbx_description
1 polymer ?
#
loop_
_entity_poly.entity_id
_entity_poly.type
_entity_poly.pdbx_seq_one_letter_code
_entity_poly.pdbx_strand_id
1 'polypeptide(L)'
;MSEEDYSSLPLDERLVHNVWKVRLSAYEELAKLFENSRNDQDDCFQTLNQRPELVKKFSTDSNVVAQETALKTVSAYLKYGGSPTVVGRLKGAGVITSICEKGLSSSRAKTKEYATEILLQMVEISPQPDTIIEDIIPSLSNRLPKLVAGCVSALHAIVENFGCAVILPKGIIPSLGKLFGHADRNVRAETTKLTVELYKWMGDSLESVLFPNLKPVQQKDLTKAFDAVKGTSVEQQRLTRSQQLELEKLESNNGANQNEDVDMDDAGDVQSSAPTFDPADLVDPVEVLNKLPSDLDARIGSAKWKDRKEALDDVYAILEKTIKLANDDYTPLIRIFSKCMKDANIQVVQLAANCTEFIVRGLGKSFNKYQTLILAPMIERTKEKKASVATALETCLDAIFKTSSLGDVLEDILAGMKHKTPQVKIASTNYLQRCLASTTVAPSRSEIDSIMEIGVKLLSESQEPIRQASTEMIGTLMKITGERELNVFLEKIDDNRKAKVNAFFETVQVNSKLGSGSKAGQSTSSNSNISDKRSGTVPQRKTKVQTSAPSIPAKRGASSPVKRIDEAPKVSAFGRGLTGRSLASSNTPALQLPNHNSSKQRQEPALTSAERDELHALREEKNQWLAQQKRDNQIQVQLKEEIIALTQEVSHIRSQSDLAQKDLTNALLMAKQKETQIHRLNSDLESARLKSRDLEQTIELMKLKQNQAQVPQSFNHNGLYNNSNGSPFESKVSNEFRSPEPRPRVTSGELSSRVKRLSIDSDTFKENSFLSKSSNSYNRFSPQKSPELTPARETLEVDSNDDSWKRAAEVTSQLKARIEKMKARSRNSTLNFMRSYVITTLACITCSPVSSGTGFFMILVPVKRVIDAAIRPRINKALTGVETKGVKFSINPFCDIALEESLRIREANKGLVDSIHAVSIGPTKSQDVLRTALAKGADSSTLVDVGDQEVEPLNVAKLLKQVVEKQESNLVILGKQAIDDDSNQTGQMLAGLLNWPQATNASKVEIDGDTVTVTREIDGGADTLRAKLPMIITTDLRLNEPRYASLPNVMKAKKKPLEKLKAADLGIEIASRLETIQVVEPPARDAGIKVESVDELISKLKEAKAL
;
A
#
# COMPACT_ATOMS: atom_id res chain seq x y z
N MET A 1 14.46 46.56 -34.68
CA MET A 1 13.47 46.00 -33.74
C MET A 1 14.23 45.05 -32.85
N SER A 2 14.13 45.21 -31.53
CA SER A 2 14.41 44.11 -30.60
C SER A 2 13.41 42.99 -30.88
N GLU A 3 13.83 41.72 -30.79
CA GLU A 3 12.85 40.65 -30.60
C GLU A 3 12.27 40.79 -29.19
N GLU A 4 10.95 40.66 -29.03
CA GLU A 4 10.30 40.71 -27.73
C GLU A 4 10.62 39.43 -26.94
N ASP A 5 10.96 39.58 -25.65
CA ASP A 5 11.39 38.47 -24.82
C ASP A 5 10.19 37.73 -24.20
N TYR A 6 9.70 36.72 -24.93
CA TYR A 6 8.61 35.87 -24.52
C TYR A 6 9.00 34.78 -23.50
N SER A 7 10.24 34.76 -22.97
CA SER A 7 10.67 33.77 -21.96
C SER A 7 9.94 33.90 -20.62
N SER A 8 9.35 35.07 -20.35
CA SER A 8 8.58 35.37 -19.15
C SER A 8 7.12 34.88 -19.16
N LEU A 9 6.62 34.37 -20.30
CA LEU A 9 5.26 33.86 -20.43
C LEU A 9 5.12 32.43 -19.87
N PRO A 10 3.98 32.06 -19.25
CA PRO A 10 3.70 30.69 -18.82
C PRO A 10 3.82 29.67 -19.98
N LEU A 11 4.29 28.47 -19.67
CA LEU A 11 4.53 27.41 -20.65
C LEU A 11 3.25 27.06 -21.44
N ASP A 12 2.12 26.92 -20.74
CA ASP A 12 0.78 26.72 -21.32
C ASP A 12 0.42 27.73 -22.42
N GLU A 13 0.75 29.02 -22.22
CA GLU A 13 0.47 30.08 -23.20
C GLU A 13 1.46 30.02 -24.38
N ARG A 14 2.75 29.77 -24.09
CA ARG A 14 3.81 29.63 -25.10
C ARG A 14 3.54 28.47 -26.07
N LEU A 15 2.92 27.37 -25.61
CA LEU A 15 2.55 26.21 -26.43
C LEU A 15 1.48 26.49 -27.49
N VAL A 16 0.59 27.47 -27.26
CA VAL A 16 -0.49 27.87 -28.20
C VAL A 16 -0.23 29.22 -28.86
N HIS A 17 0.90 29.88 -28.55
CA HIS A 17 1.21 31.22 -29.02
C HIS A 17 1.29 31.33 -30.56
N ASN A 18 0.86 32.47 -31.10
CA ASN A 18 0.80 32.71 -32.55
C ASN A 18 2.18 32.58 -33.23
N VAL A 19 3.25 33.04 -32.57
CA VAL A 19 4.62 33.02 -33.12
C VAL A 19 5.23 31.62 -32.99
N TRP A 20 5.50 30.97 -34.12
CA TRP A 20 6.00 29.58 -34.17
C TRP A 20 7.36 29.37 -33.46
N LYS A 21 8.24 30.39 -33.39
CA LYS A 21 9.48 30.34 -32.59
C LYS A 21 9.20 30.06 -31.11
N VAL A 22 8.13 30.67 -30.58
CA VAL A 22 7.74 30.56 -29.15
C VAL A 22 7.18 29.16 -28.86
N ARG A 23 6.35 28.63 -29.77
CA ARG A 23 5.87 27.24 -29.69
C ARG A 23 7.01 26.24 -29.77
N LEU A 24 7.93 26.40 -30.73
CA LEU A 24 9.13 25.57 -30.87
C LEU A 24 9.95 25.54 -29.56
N SER A 25 10.24 26.71 -28.99
CA SER A 25 10.93 26.82 -27.70
C SER A 25 10.19 26.11 -26.57
N ALA A 26 8.85 26.22 -26.50
CA ALA A 26 8.05 25.52 -25.51
C ALA A 26 8.02 23.99 -25.73
N TYR A 27 8.08 23.50 -26.97
CA TYR A 27 8.22 22.07 -27.27
C TYR A 27 9.59 21.54 -26.84
N GLU A 28 10.67 22.29 -27.08
CA GLU A 28 12.02 21.94 -26.62
C GLU A 28 12.15 21.94 -25.09
N GLU A 29 11.42 22.82 -24.41
CA GLU A 29 11.35 22.91 -22.95
C GLU A 29 10.56 21.74 -22.36
N LEU A 30 9.37 21.43 -22.89
CA LEU A 30 8.61 20.24 -22.51
C LEU A 30 9.40 18.94 -22.74
N ALA A 31 10.10 18.81 -23.86
CA ALA A 31 10.89 17.61 -24.15
C ALA A 31 11.95 17.34 -23.07
N LYS A 32 12.63 18.39 -22.58
CA LYS A 32 13.59 18.31 -21.47
C LYS A 32 12.89 18.00 -20.14
N LEU A 33 11.73 18.60 -19.87
CA LEU A 33 10.95 18.32 -18.67
C LEU A 33 10.43 16.87 -18.62
N PHE A 34 10.16 16.24 -19.76
CA PHE A 34 9.84 14.81 -19.84
C PHE A 34 11.09 13.93 -19.73
N GLU A 35 12.19 14.29 -20.40
CA GLU A 35 13.48 13.58 -20.32
C GLU A 35 14.05 13.56 -18.88
N ASN A 36 13.89 14.66 -18.12
CA ASN A 36 14.30 14.79 -16.71
C ASN A 36 13.23 14.36 -15.69
N SER A 37 12.04 13.95 -16.11
CA SER A 37 10.95 13.60 -15.18
C SER A 37 11.28 12.37 -14.33
N ARG A 38 10.79 12.34 -13.10
CA ARG A 38 10.86 11.15 -12.24
C ARG A 38 9.77 10.15 -12.61
N ASN A 39 8.53 10.63 -12.78
CA ASN A 39 7.33 9.79 -12.76
C ASN A 39 6.20 10.36 -13.63
N ASP A 40 5.36 9.48 -14.20
CA ASP A 40 4.24 9.78 -15.11
C ASP A 40 3.16 10.74 -14.54
N GLN A 41 3.26 11.13 -13.27
CA GLN A 41 2.35 12.06 -12.57
C GLN A 41 2.96 13.44 -12.28
N ASP A 42 4.25 13.65 -12.58
CA ASP A 42 4.93 14.93 -12.36
C ASP A 42 4.21 16.08 -13.09
N ASP A 43 4.24 17.29 -12.53
CA ASP A 43 3.43 18.43 -13.02
C ASP A 43 3.62 18.75 -14.51
N CYS A 44 4.81 18.47 -15.07
CA CYS A 44 5.09 18.62 -16.49
C CYS A 44 4.15 17.79 -17.38
N PHE A 45 3.75 16.59 -16.94
CA PHE A 45 2.78 15.74 -17.64
C PHE A 45 1.35 16.24 -17.48
N GLN A 46 1.01 16.97 -16.41
CA GLN A 46 -0.37 17.35 -16.09
C GLN A 46 -1.01 18.24 -17.17
N THR A 47 -0.28 19.20 -17.74
CA THR A 47 -0.80 20.04 -18.85
C THR A 47 -1.31 19.21 -20.03
N LEU A 48 -0.60 18.13 -20.41
CA LEU A 48 -1.03 17.26 -21.51
C LEU A 48 -2.05 16.19 -21.06
N ASN A 49 -1.93 15.69 -19.84
CA ASN A 49 -2.89 14.75 -19.24
C ASN A 49 -4.28 15.38 -19.08
N GLN A 50 -4.37 16.68 -18.76
CA GLN A 50 -5.60 17.44 -18.61
C GLN A 50 -6.14 18.03 -19.94
N ARG A 51 -5.28 18.20 -20.96
CA ARG A 51 -5.66 18.78 -22.26
C ARG A 51 -5.09 17.96 -23.43
N PRO A 52 -5.59 16.74 -23.68
CA PRO A 52 -5.10 15.88 -24.77
C PRO A 52 -5.28 16.51 -26.17
N GLU A 53 -6.22 17.44 -26.34
CA GLU A 53 -6.38 18.26 -27.55
C GLU A 53 -5.14 19.14 -27.89
N LEU A 54 -4.23 19.39 -26.94
CA LEU A 54 -2.94 20.02 -27.24
C LEU A 54 -2.03 19.10 -28.07
N VAL A 55 -1.98 17.80 -27.76
CA VAL A 55 -1.18 16.79 -28.49
C VAL A 55 -1.65 16.63 -29.94
N LYS A 56 -2.95 16.78 -30.17
CA LYS A 56 -3.57 16.87 -31.50
C LYS A 56 -3.09 18.13 -32.24
N LYS A 57 -3.15 19.30 -31.61
CA LYS A 57 -2.64 20.57 -32.18
C LYS A 57 -1.15 20.53 -32.49
N PHE A 58 -0.34 19.89 -31.64
CA PHE A 58 1.09 19.64 -31.87
C PHE A 58 1.33 18.82 -33.15
N SER A 59 0.55 17.75 -33.32
CA SER A 59 0.59 16.88 -34.51
C SER A 59 0.17 17.60 -35.79
N THR A 60 -0.63 18.67 -35.68
CA THR A 60 -1.14 19.49 -36.78
C THR A 60 -0.58 20.93 -36.82
N ASP A 61 0.59 21.21 -36.24
CA ASP A 61 1.16 22.57 -36.23
C ASP A 61 1.35 23.10 -37.66
N SER A 62 1.01 24.37 -37.89
CA SER A 62 1.09 25.04 -39.19
C SER A 62 2.52 25.24 -39.71
N ASN A 63 3.54 25.12 -38.85
CA ASN A 63 4.94 25.23 -39.21
C ASN A 63 5.63 23.85 -39.12
N VAL A 64 6.15 23.36 -40.26
CA VAL A 64 6.78 22.03 -40.38
C VAL A 64 8.07 21.82 -39.57
N VAL A 65 8.70 22.88 -39.05
CA VAL A 65 9.83 22.78 -38.11
C VAL A 65 9.31 22.62 -36.69
N ALA A 66 8.34 23.46 -36.29
CA ALA A 66 7.67 23.34 -35.00
C ALA A 66 6.99 21.97 -34.86
N GLN A 67 6.28 21.50 -35.89
CA GLN A 67 5.63 20.19 -35.97
C GLN A 67 6.60 19.02 -35.75
N GLU A 68 7.82 19.07 -36.32
CA GLU A 68 8.82 18.00 -36.14
C GLU A 68 9.30 17.89 -34.69
N THR A 69 9.59 19.03 -34.06
CA THR A 69 9.96 19.06 -32.63
C THR A 69 8.77 18.71 -31.73
N ALA A 70 7.55 19.12 -32.11
CA ALA A 70 6.33 18.77 -31.38
C ALA A 70 6.10 17.25 -31.38
N LEU A 71 6.27 16.57 -32.51
CA LEU A 71 6.21 15.09 -32.55
C LEU A 71 7.36 14.43 -31.76
N LYS A 72 8.59 14.98 -31.76
CA LYS A 72 9.66 14.52 -30.85
C LYS A 72 9.22 14.62 -29.38
N THR A 73 8.56 15.72 -29.03
CA THR A 73 8.04 15.99 -27.68
C THR A 73 6.89 15.05 -27.30
N VAL A 74 6.03 14.67 -28.25
CA VAL A 74 4.95 13.68 -28.04
C VAL A 74 5.50 12.26 -27.89
N SER A 75 6.57 11.90 -28.61
CA SER A 75 7.26 10.62 -28.38
C SER A 75 7.98 10.59 -27.02
N ALA A 76 8.62 11.69 -26.59
CA ALA A 76 9.17 11.80 -25.24
C ALA A 76 8.07 11.69 -24.16
N TYR A 77 6.93 12.36 -24.36
CA TYR A 77 5.75 12.27 -23.50
C TYR A 77 5.24 10.82 -23.34
N LEU A 78 5.11 10.07 -24.43
CA LEU A 78 4.70 8.65 -24.37
C LEU A 78 5.78 7.74 -23.77
N LYS A 79 7.06 7.99 -24.07
CA LYS A 79 8.17 7.21 -23.52
C LYS A 79 8.36 7.38 -22.00
N TYR A 80 8.10 8.57 -21.47
CA TYR A 80 8.39 8.91 -20.07
C TYR A 80 7.17 9.06 -19.16
N GLY A 81 5.98 9.34 -19.70
CA GLY A 81 4.71 9.45 -18.98
C GLY A 81 3.53 8.68 -19.59
N GLY A 82 3.81 7.74 -20.48
CA GLY A 82 2.81 6.99 -21.22
C GLY A 82 2.14 5.90 -20.40
N SER A 83 0.94 6.18 -19.90
CA SER A 83 0.04 5.21 -19.25
C SER A 83 -1.02 4.68 -20.23
N PRO A 84 -1.57 3.45 -20.04
CA PRO A 84 -2.78 2.98 -20.74
C PRO A 84 -3.92 4.02 -20.77
N THR A 85 -4.11 4.73 -19.66
CA THR A 85 -5.11 5.81 -19.54
C THR A 85 -4.79 7.00 -20.44
N VAL A 86 -3.51 7.35 -20.60
CA VAL A 86 -3.05 8.43 -21.48
C VAL A 86 -3.27 8.05 -22.94
N VAL A 87 -2.84 6.86 -23.38
CA VAL A 87 -3.12 6.34 -24.73
C VAL A 87 -4.63 6.34 -25.00
N GLY A 88 -5.44 5.94 -24.01
CA GLY A 88 -6.89 5.99 -24.05
C GLY A 88 -7.47 7.41 -24.26
N ARG A 89 -6.87 8.44 -23.67
CA ARG A 89 -7.24 9.87 -23.86
C ARG A 89 -6.79 10.40 -25.23
N LEU A 90 -5.56 10.11 -25.65
CA LEU A 90 -5.04 10.53 -26.97
C LEU A 90 -5.85 9.93 -28.13
N LYS A 91 -6.28 8.66 -28.01
CA LYS A 91 -7.25 8.05 -28.94
C LYS A 91 -8.58 8.81 -28.95
N GLY A 92 -9.11 9.17 -27.78
CA GLY A 92 -10.35 9.96 -27.67
C GLY A 92 -10.27 11.33 -28.36
N ALA A 93 -9.14 12.02 -28.18
CA ALA A 93 -8.83 13.28 -28.86
C ALA A 93 -8.57 13.15 -30.38
N GLY A 94 -8.62 11.94 -30.97
CA GLY A 94 -8.36 11.73 -32.39
C GLY A 94 -6.91 11.94 -32.81
N VAL A 95 -5.95 11.80 -31.87
CA VAL A 95 -4.52 12.02 -32.14
C VAL A 95 -4.00 11.05 -33.21
N ILE A 96 -4.40 9.78 -33.18
CA ILE A 96 -4.02 8.77 -34.18
C ILE A 96 -4.39 9.22 -35.61
N THR A 97 -5.62 9.72 -35.78
CA THR A 97 -6.10 10.28 -37.06
C THR A 97 -5.26 11.48 -37.50
N SER A 98 -4.94 12.40 -36.59
CA SER A 98 -4.13 13.58 -36.91
C SER A 98 -2.67 13.22 -37.27
N ILE A 99 -2.09 12.22 -36.61
CA ILE A 99 -0.75 11.69 -36.90
C ILE A 99 -0.74 10.97 -38.26
N CYS A 100 -1.79 10.24 -38.61
CA CYS A 100 -1.97 9.73 -39.97
C CYS A 100 -2.01 10.90 -40.98
N GLU A 101 -2.99 11.79 -40.86
CA GLU A 101 -3.25 12.85 -41.83
C GLU A 101 -2.11 13.87 -42.01
N LYS A 102 -1.33 14.18 -40.97
CA LYS A 102 -0.30 15.24 -40.99
C LYS A 102 1.12 14.76 -40.68
N GLY A 103 1.29 13.67 -39.95
CA GLY A 103 2.60 13.08 -39.64
C GLY A 103 3.07 12.15 -40.77
N LEU A 104 2.38 11.01 -40.96
CA LEU A 104 2.73 10.00 -41.97
C LEU A 104 2.68 10.55 -43.41
N SER A 105 1.80 11.52 -43.67
CA SER A 105 1.68 12.21 -44.96
C SER A 105 2.77 13.26 -45.25
N SER A 106 3.65 13.56 -44.28
CA SER A 106 4.67 14.62 -44.37
C SER A 106 5.67 14.41 -45.53
N SER A 107 6.37 15.46 -45.95
CA SER A 107 7.51 15.39 -46.87
C SER A 107 8.85 15.20 -46.17
N ARG A 108 8.93 15.48 -44.86
CA ARG A 108 10.16 15.36 -44.05
C ARG A 108 10.27 13.94 -43.47
N ALA A 109 11.47 13.35 -43.55
CA ALA A 109 11.71 11.98 -43.08
C ALA A 109 11.52 11.84 -41.55
N LYS A 110 12.23 12.67 -40.76
CA LYS A 110 12.11 12.71 -39.29
C LYS A 110 10.69 12.91 -38.76
N THR A 111 9.88 13.74 -39.43
CA THR A 111 8.46 13.92 -39.07
C THR A 111 7.65 12.62 -39.22
N LYS A 112 8.00 11.77 -40.20
CA LYS A 112 7.41 10.42 -40.33
C LYS A 112 8.00 9.43 -39.33
N GLU A 113 9.32 9.46 -39.10
CA GLU A 113 10.00 8.58 -38.14
C GLU A 113 9.38 8.75 -36.74
N TYR A 114 9.23 9.98 -36.25
CA TYR A 114 8.53 10.24 -34.98
C TYR A 114 7.03 9.88 -35.03
N ALA A 115 6.35 10.09 -36.17
CA ALA A 115 4.94 9.69 -36.30
C ALA A 115 4.74 8.18 -36.22
N THR A 116 5.61 7.38 -36.83
CA THR A 116 5.61 5.91 -36.72
C THR A 116 6.01 5.46 -35.32
N GLU A 117 7.05 6.06 -34.73
CA GLU A 117 7.51 5.73 -33.37
C GLU A 117 6.43 6.02 -32.30
N ILE A 118 5.67 7.12 -32.44
CA ILE A 118 4.50 7.39 -31.58
C ILE A 118 3.45 6.27 -31.71
N LEU A 119 3.15 5.79 -32.92
CA LEU A 119 2.18 4.71 -33.11
C LEU A 119 2.70 3.38 -32.52
N LEU A 120 3.99 3.08 -32.64
CA LEU A 120 4.62 1.92 -32.00
C LEU A 120 4.54 2.02 -30.46
N GLN A 121 4.85 3.19 -29.89
CA GLN A 121 4.76 3.44 -28.44
C GLN A 121 3.32 3.35 -27.93
N MET A 122 2.34 3.85 -28.68
CA MET A 122 0.91 3.69 -28.34
C MET A 122 0.48 2.22 -28.36
N VAL A 123 1.01 1.40 -29.29
CA VAL A 123 0.77 -0.06 -29.32
C VAL A 123 1.46 -0.76 -28.14
N GLU A 124 2.69 -0.40 -27.79
CA GLU A 124 3.45 -0.97 -26.67
C GLU A 124 2.75 -0.79 -25.31
N ILE A 125 2.11 0.38 -25.13
CA ILE A 125 1.45 0.81 -23.89
C ILE A 125 -0.04 0.40 -23.84
N SER A 126 -0.68 0.12 -24.98
CA SER A 126 -2.10 -0.22 -25.02
C SER A 126 -2.40 -1.63 -24.52
N PRO A 127 -3.39 -1.83 -23.62
CA PRO A 127 -3.87 -3.15 -23.24
C PRO A 127 -4.71 -3.83 -24.34
N GLN A 128 -5.07 -3.09 -25.39
CA GLN A 128 -5.81 -3.59 -26.56
C GLN A 128 -5.23 -2.95 -27.84
N PRO A 129 -4.16 -3.52 -28.41
CA PRO A 129 -3.42 -2.92 -29.53
C PRO A 129 -4.25 -2.84 -30.83
N ASP A 130 -5.16 -3.79 -31.06
CA ASP A 130 -6.04 -3.81 -32.24
C ASP A 130 -6.84 -2.52 -32.40
N THR A 131 -7.26 -1.91 -31.28
CA THR A 131 -8.06 -0.67 -31.29
C THR A 131 -7.32 0.53 -31.88
N ILE A 132 -5.99 0.50 -31.98
CA ILE A 132 -5.19 1.53 -32.66
C ILE A 132 -5.19 1.29 -34.17
N ILE A 133 -5.19 0.02 -34.59
CA ILE A 133 -5.27 -0.38 -36.00
C ILE A 133 -6.66 -0.07 -36.56
N GLU A 134 -7.72 -0.23 -35.76
CA GLU A 134 -9.08 0.20 -36.10
C GLU A 134 -9.17 1.70 -36.43
N ASP A 135 -8.41 2.57 -35.76
CA ASP A 135 -8.36 4.01 -36.06
C ASP A 135 -7.53 4.34 -37.33
N ILE A 136 -6.55 3.49 -37.65
CA ILE A 136 -5.70 3.65 -38.85
C ILE A 136 -6.45 3.19 -40.11
N ILE A 137 -7.27 2.13 -40.03
CA ILE A 137 -7.96 1.52 -41.18
C ILE A 137 -8.79 2.53 -42.02
N PRO A 138 -9.58 3.46 -41.45
CA PRO A 138 -10.26 4.50 -42.21
C PRO A 138 -9.34 5.35 -43.10
N SER A 139 -8.11 5.62 -42.65
CA SER A 139 -7.12 6.41 -43.41
C SER A 139 -6.62 5.69 -44.67
N LEU A 140 -6.74 4.36 -44.74
CA LEU A 140 -6.41 3.55 -45.93
C LEU A 140 -7.35 3.81 -47.12
N SER A 141 -8.54 4.37 -46.87
CA SER A 141 -9.53 4.71 -47.90
C SER A 141 -9.50 6.19 -48.31
N ASN A 142 -8.48 6.94 -47.88
CA ASN A 142 -8.37 8.37 -48.18
C ASN A 142 -8.01 8.63 -49.66
N ARG A 143 -8.47 9.77 -50.21
CA ARG A 143 -8.22 10.19 -51.61
C ARG A 143 -6.76 10.53 -51.91
N LEU A 144 -5.90 10.73 -50.91
CA LEU A 144 -4.49 11.10 -51.06
C LEU A 144 -3.56 9.86 -51.03
N PRO A 145 -2.96 9.42 -52.15
CA PRO A 145 -2.15 8.19 -52.19
C PRO A 145 -0.95 8.21 -51.25
N LYS A 146 -0.34 9.40 -51.06
CA LYS A 146 0.80 9.61 -50.16
C LYS A 146 0.46 9.33 -48.69
N LEU A 147 -0.79 9.60 -48.28
CA LEU A 147 -1.30 9.29 -46.95
C LEU A 147 -1.53 7.78 -46.82
N VAL A 148 -2.23 7.17 -47.78
CA VAL A 148 -2.49 5.72 -47.80
C VAL A 148 -1.17 4.93 -47.73
N ALA A 149 -0.16 5.29 -48.52
CA ALA A 149 1.16 4.65 -48.48
C ALA A 149 1.87 4.83 -47.12
N GLY A 150 1.70 6.00 -46.47
CA GLY A 150 2.21 6.25 -45.12
C GLY A 150 1.54 5.36 -44.06
N CYS A 151 0.22 5.23 -44.12
CA CYS A 151 -0.53 4.35 -43.21
C CYS A 151 -0.20 2.86 -43.41
N VAL A 152 -0.04 2.39 -44.66
CA VAL A 152 0.40 1.01 -44.94
C VAL A 152 1.83 0.77 -44.43
N SER A 153 2.73 1.74 -44.57
CA SER A 153 4.10 1.65 -44.04
C SER A 153 4.14 1.67 -42.51
N ALA A 154 3.23 2.40 -41.84
CA ALA A 154 3.08 2.33 -40.38
C ALA A 154 2.52 0.97 -39.92
N LEU A 155 1.52 0.40 -40.63
CA LEU A 155 1.02 -0.94 -40.35
C LEU A 155 2.07 -2.03 -40.55
N HIS A 156 2.96 -1.89 -41.54
CA HIS A 156 4.14 -2.76 -41.69
C HIS A 156 5.00 -2.73 -40.43
N ALA A 157 5.46 -1.54 -40.01
CA ALA A 157 6.31 -1.40 -38.83
C ALA A 157 5.65 -1.96 -37.57
N ILE A 158 4.33 -1.76 -37.40
CA ILE A 158 3.56 -2.30 -36.28
C ILE A 158 3.57 -3.84 -36.28
N VAL A 159 3.31 -4.50 -37.42
CA VAL A 159 3.35 -5.97 -37.54
C VAL A 159 4.79 -6.53 -37.41
N GLU A 160 5.78 -5.85 -37.98
CA GLU A 160 7.21 -6.19 -37.92
C GLU A 160 7.77 -6.14 -36.49
N ASN A 161 7.29 -5.20 -35.66
CA ASN A 161 7.80 -5.04 -34.29
C ASN A 161 7.07 -5.94 -33.27
N PHE A 162 5.74 -6.08 -33.35
CA PHE A 162 4.94 -6.78 -32.34
C PHE A 162 4.41 -8.16 -32.77
N GLY A 163 4.37 -8.46 -34.07
CA GLY A 163 3.93 -9.74 -34.61
C GLY A 163 2.43 -10.03 -34.53
N CYS A 164 2.01 -11.09 -35.22
CA CYS A 164 0.60 -11.49 -35.31
C CYS A 164 0.05 -12.20 -34.06
N ALA A 165 0.87 -12.38 -33.02
CA ALA A 165 0.43 -12.86 -31.71
C ALA A 165 -0.15 -11.72 -30.85
N VAL A 166 0.35 -10.49 -31.03
CA VAL A 166 -0.12 -9.28 -30.35
C VAL A 166 -1.18 -8.55 -31.17
N ILE A 167 -1.10 -8.63 -32.50
CA ILE A 167 -1.97 -7.93 -33.46
C ILE A 167 -2.83 -8.94 -34.22
N LEU A 168 -4.16 -8.78 -34.20
CA LEU A 168 -5.07 -9.68 -34.91
C LEU A 168 -5.09 -9.38 -36.43
N PRO A 169 -4.57 -10.27 -37.31
CA PRO A 169 -4.48 -10.00 -38.75
C PRO A 169 -5.85 -9.81 -39.42
N LYS A 170 -6.91 -10.31 -38.78
CA LYS A 170 -8.31 -10.25 -39.21
C LYS A 170 -8.81 -8.82 -39.50
N GLY A 171 -8.27 -7.80 -38.82
CA GLY A 171 -8.60 -6.40 -39.12
C GLY A 171 -7.93 -5.86 -40.39
N ILE A 172 -6.72 -6.33 -40.69
CA ILE A 172 -5.88 -5.82 -41.79
C ILE A 172 -6.22 -6.50 -43.12
N ILE A 173 -6.37 -7.84 -43.11
CA ILE A 173 -6.53 -8.67 -44.31
C ILE A 173 -7.66 -8.17 -45.26
N PRO A 174 -8.87 -7.79 -44.80
CA PRO A 174 -9.93 -7.28 -45.68
C PRO A 174 -9.59 -5.99 -46.45
N SER A 175 -8.59 -5.23 -45.99
CA SER A 175 -8.14 -4.00 -46.65
C SER A 175 -7.12 -4.28 -47.77
N LEU A 176 -6.35 -5.37 -47.69
CA LEU A 176 -5.27 -5.69 -48.63
C LEU A 176 -5.75 -5.79 -50.09
N GLY A 177 -6.89 -6.45 -50.34
CA GLY A 177 -7.46 -6.58 -51.69
C GLY A 177 -7.76 -5.23 -52.36
N LYS A 178 -8.22 -4.23 -51.59
CA LYS A 178 -8.46 -2.86 -52.08
C LYS A 178 -7.14 -2.13 -52.34
N LEU A 179 -6.17 -2.28 -51.46
CA LEU A 179 -4.85 -1.66 -51.57
C LEU A 179 -4.03 -2.20 -52.76
N PHE A 180 -4.08 -3.52 -53.01
CA PHE A 180 -3.51 -4.12 -54.23
C PHE A 180 -4.22 -3.66 -55.51
N GLY A 181 -5.50 -3.29 -55.44
CA GLY A 181 -6.25 -2.67 -56.53
C GLY A 181 -5.97 -1.18 -56.75
N HIS A 182 -5.18 -0.53 -55.88
CA HIS A 182 -4.98 0.92 -55.91
C HIS A 182 -4.12 1.39 -57.10
N ALA A 183 -4.48 2.53 -57.71
CA ALA A 183 -3.82 3.03 -58.91
C ALA A 183 -2.32 3.35 -58.69
N ASP A 184 -2.01 4.04 -57.59
CA ASP A 184 -0.65 4.46 -57.24
C ASP A 184 0.32 3.27 -57.07
N ARG A 185 1.56 3.44 -57.57
CA ARG A 185 2.60 2.40 -57.53
C ARG A 185 3.19 2.22 -56.14
N ASN A 186 3.34 3.29 -55.36
CA ASN A 186 3.98 3.27 -54.05
C ASN A 186 3.05 2.62 -53.01
N VAL A 187 1.74 2.93 -53.04
CA VAL A 187 0.73 2.23 -52.22
C VAL A 187 0.83 0.72 -52.43
N ARG A 188 0.85 0.25 -53.68
CA ARG A 188 0.99 -1.19 -53.99
C ARG A 188 2.31 -1.77 -53.51
N ALA A 189 3.43 -1.06 -53.64
CA ALA A 189 4.74 -1.52 -53.17
C ALA A 189 4.80 -1.69 -51.64
N GLU A 190 4.30 -0.72 -50.87
CA GLU A 190 4.20 -0.86 -49.40
C GLU A 190 3.21 -1.97 -49.00
N THR A 191 2.14 -2.18 -49.77
CA THR A 191 1.17 -3.27 -49.54
C THR A 191 1.82 -4.64 -49.76
N THR A 192 2.69 -4.80 -50.76
CA THR A 192 3.50 -6.02 -50.94
C THR A 192 4.36 -6.29 -49.70
N LYS A 193 5.07 -5.28 -49.16
CA LYS A 193 5.89 -5.46 -47.95
C LYS A 193 5.04 -5.94 -46.76
N LEU A 194 3.94 -5.23 -46.45
CA LEU A 194 3.02 -5.59 -45.35
C LEU A 194 2.48 -7.03 -45.52
N THR A 195 2.22 -7.44 -46.75
CA THR A 195 1.72 -8.79 -47.06
C THR A 195 2.80 -9.87 -46.89
N VAL A 196 4.05 -9.57 -47.24
CA VAL A 196 5.20 -10.45 -46.98
C VAL A 196 5.48 -10.57 -45.48
N GLU A 197 5.36 -9.48 -44.72
CA GLU A 197 5.52 -9.52 -43.26
C GLU A 197 4.44 -10.37 -42.60
N LEU A 198 3.17 -10.17 -42.96
CA LEU A 198 2.06 -11.02 -42.52
C LEU A 198 2.28 -12.51 -42.90
N TYR A 199 2.87 -12.79 -44.07
CA TYR A 199 3.19 -14.16 -44.48
C TYR A 199 4.28 -14.81 -43.60
N LYS A 200 5.27 -14.07 -43.09
CA LYS A 200 6.24 -14.66 -42.13
C LYS A 200 5.54 -15.26 -40.91
N TRP A 201 4.58 -14.51 -40.35
CA TRP A 201 3.87 -14.87 -39.13
C TRP A 201 2.73 -15.88 -39.33
N MET A 202 2.09 -15.90 -40.52
CA MET A 202 0.93 -16.75 -40.81
C MET A 202 1.23 -17.96 -41.71
N GLY A 203 2.34 -17.92 -42.45
CA GLY A 203 2.69 -18.89 -43.48
C GLY A 203 1.58 -19.12 -44.50
N ASP A 204 1.50 -20.36 -44.98
CA ASP A 204 0.61 -20.85 -46.04
C ASP A 204 -0.88 -20.65 -45.71
N SER A 205 -1.24 -20.41 -44.43
CA SER A 205 -2.61 -20.06 -44.05
C SER A 205 -3.06 -18.71 -44.65
N LEU A 206 -2.15 -17.74 -44.83
CA LEU A 206 -2.48 -16.44 -45.42
C LEU A 206 -2.88 -16.56 -46.90
N GLU A 207 -2.24 -17.46 -47.66
CA GLU A 207 -2.56 -17.70 -49.07
C GLU A 207 -4.03 -18.08 -49.24
N SER A 208 -4.51 -19.01 -48.41
CA SER A 208 -5.88 -19.53 -48.45
C SER A 208 -6.97 -18.46 -48.26
N VAL A 209 -6.67 -17.40 -47.49
CA VAL A 209 -7.61 -16.30 -47.19
C VAL A 209 -7.43 -15.13 -48.16
N LEU A 210 -6.20 -14.84 -48.59
CA LEU A 210 -5.88 -13.66 -49.38
C LEU A 210 -6.03 -13.88 -50.89
N PHE A 211 -5.56 -15.01 -51.42
CA PHE A 211 -5.51 -15.24 -52.87
C PHE A 211 -6.89 -15.19 -53.57
N PRO A 212 -8.00 -15.67 -52.99
CA PRO A 212 -9.34 -15.53 -53.60
C PRO A 212 -9.76 -14.08 -53.88
N ASN A 213 -9.14 -13.10 -53.20
CA ASN A 213 -9.42 -11.67 -53.31
C ASN A 213 -8.46 -10.92 -54.25
N LEU A 214 -7.53 -11.61 -54.92
CA LEU A 214 -6.47 -11.02 -55.75
C LEU A 214 -6.50 -11.54 -57.19
N LYS A 215 -5.91 -10.77 -58.12
CA LYS A 215 -5.79 -11.17 -59.54
C LYS A 215 -4.67 -12.21 -59.71
N PRO A 216 -4.76 -13.15 -60.68
CA PRO A 216 -3.73 -14.19 -60.88
C PRO A 216 -2.29 -13.68 -61.06
N VAL A 217 -2.10 -12.50 -61.65
CA VAL A 217 -0.78 -11.85 -61.76
C VAL A 217 -0.24 -11.47 -60.37
N GLN A 218 -1.09 -10.92 -59.50
CA GLN A 218 -0.73 -10.51 -58.14
C GLN A 218 -0.45 -11.72 -57.24
N GLN A 219 -1.21 -12.81 -57.40
CA GLN A 219 -0.94 -14.09 -56.74
C GLN A 219 0.46 -14.61 -57.11
N LYS A 220 0.82 -14.62 -58.40
CA LYS A 220 2.14 -15.04 -58.88
C LYS A 220 3.28 -14.17 -58.38
N ASP A 221 3.10 -12.85 -58.37
CA ASP A 221 4.09 -11.91 -57.84
C ASP A 221 4.27 -12.06 -56.31
N LEU A 222 3.21 -12.37 -55.57
CA LEU A 222 3.26 -12.63 -54.12
C LEU A 222 3.88 -13.99 -53.78
N THR A 223 3.51 -15.07 -54.48
CA THR A 223 4.11 -16.40 -54.26
C THR A 223 5.64 -16.32 -54.40
N LYS A 224 6.13 -15.64 -55.44
CA LYS A 224 7.57 -15.39 -55.63
C LYS A 224 8.21 -14.58 -54.49
N ALA A 225 7.47 -13.67 -53.86
CA ALA A 225 7.96 -12.91 -52.71
C ALA A 225 7.90 -13.73 -51.40
N PHE A 226 6.95 -14.67 -51.29
CA PHE A 226 6.80 -15.59 -50.18
C PHE A 226 7.86 -16.70 -50.20
N ASP A 227 8.15 -17.27 -51.36
CA ASP A 227 9.23 -18.26 -51.58
C ASP A 227 10.59 -17.77 -51.07
N ALA A 228 10.86 -16.46 -51.21
CA ALA A 228 12.10 -15.83 -50.77
C ALA A 228 12.23 -15.65 -49.24
N VAL A 229 11.18 -15.95 -48.46
CA VAL A 229 11.13 -15.75 -47.00
C VAL A 229 10.60 -17.01 -46.27
N LYS A 230 10.13 -18.03 -47.00
CA LYS A 230 9.59 -19.28 -46.46
C LYS A 230 10.67 -20.02 -45.66
N GLY A 231 10.39 -20.29 -44.38
CA GLY A 231 11.33 -20.92 -43.44
C GLY A 231 12.15 -19.97 -42.56
N THR A 232 11.92 -18.65 -42.63
CA THR A 232 12.52 -17.69 -41.69
C THR A 232 11.89 -17.83 -40.30
N SER A 233 12.70 -17.96 -39.23
CA SER A 233 12.19 -17.86 -37.85
C SER A 233 11.70 -16.42 -37.57
N VAL A 234 10.58 -16.27 -36.88
CA VAL A 234 9.97 -14.98 -36.55
C VAL A 234 10.00 -14.74 -35.05
N GLU A 235 10.70 -13.68 -34.65
CA GLU A 235 10.83 -13.24 -33.26
C GLU A 235 10.23 -11.84 -33.08
N GLN A 236 9.64 -11.58 -31.92
CA GLN A 236 8.98 -10.32 -31.60
C GLN A 236 10.02 -9.26 -31.20
N GLN A 237 10.29 -8.27 -32.07
CA GLN A 237 11.35 -7.27 -31.85
C GLN A 237 11.03 -6.25 -30.73
N ARG A 238 9.74 -5.98 -30.45
CA ARG A 238 9.30 -5.16 -29.31
C ARG A 238 8.24 -5.89 -28.51
N LEU A 239 8.53 -6.12 -27.24
CA LEU A 239 7.59 -6.67 -26.25
C LEU A 239 6.60 -5.57 -25.81
N THR A 240 5.32 -5.90 -25.68
CA THR A 240 4.35 -4.99 -25.04
C THR A 240 4.67 -4.82 -23.56
N ARG A 241 4.25 -3.70 -22.95
CA ARG A 241 4.53 -3.44 -21.52
C ARG A 241 3.92 -4.49 -20.59
N SER A 242 2.86 -5.18 -21.00
CA SER A 242 2.29 -6.32 -20.26
C SER A 242 3.19 -7.56 -20.32
N GLN A 243 3.76 -7.87 -21.49
CA GLN A 243 4.72 -8.98 -21.64
C GLN A 243 6.04 -8.69 -20.90
N GLN A 244 6.50 -7.43 -20.90
CA GLN A 244 7.67 -6.99 -20.13
C GLN A 244 7.49 -7.28 -18.62
N LEU A 245 6.34 -6.90 -18.04
CA LEU A 245 5.97 -7.16 -16.64
C LEU A 245 5.68 -8.63 -16.31
N GLU A 246 5.57 -9.50 -17.31
CA GLU A 246 5.37 -10.94 -17.14
C GLU A 246 6.71 -11.68 -17.19
N LEU A 247 7.59 -11.30 -18.13
CA LEU A 247 8.99 -11.71 -18.16
C LEU A 247 9.74 -11.31 -16.89
N GLU A 248 9.54 -10.10 -16.37
CA GLU A 248 10.15 -9.62 -15.12
C GLU A 248 9.77 -10.52 -13.91
N LYS A 249 8.55 -11.05 -13.87
CA LYS A 249 8.09 -12.00 -12.83
C LYS A 249 8.67 -13.40 -13.04
N LEU A 250 8.83 -13.83 -14.28
CA LEU A 250 9.44 -15.12 -14.62
C LEU A 250 10.96 -15.12 -14.34
N GLU A 251 11.67 -14.04 -14.68
CA GLU A 251 13.08 -13.83 -14.31
C GLU A 251 13.27 -13.75 -12.79
N SER A 252 12.35 -13.10 -12.07
CA SER A 252 12.37 -13.03 -10.60
C SER A 252 12.27 -14.42 -9.94
N ASN A 253 11.58 -15.38 -10.58
CA ASN A 253 11.52 -16.77 -10.12
C ASN A 253 12.75 -17.60 -10.54
N ASN A 254 13.35 -17.31 -11.70
CA ASN A 254 14.51 -18.05 -12.23
C ASN A 254 15.86 -17.63 -11.62
N GLY A 255 15.93 -16.51 -10.88
CA GLY A 255 17.17 -15.96 -10.32
C GLY A 255 17.91 -16.84 -9.28
N ALA A 256 17.45 -18.06 -9.00
CA ALA A 256 18.00 -18.96 -7.98
C ALA A 256 18.90 -20.09 -8.52
N ASN A 257 19.05 -20.25 -9.85
CA ASN A 257 19.93 -21.28 -10.45
C ASN A 257 20.53 -20.83 -11.79
N GLN A 258 21.72 -20.22 -11.75
CA GLN A 258 22.63 -20.11 -12.90
C GLN A 258 24.09 -20.19 -12.45
N ASN A 259 24.72 -21.35 -12.68
CA ASN A 259 26.17 -21.55 -12.77
C ASN A 259 26.48 -23.02 -13.10
N GLU A 260 26.19 -23.45 -14.33
CA GLU A 260 26.88 -24.56 -15.01
C GLU A 260 26.52 -24.54 -16.51
N ASP A 261 27.54 -24.47 -17.38
CA ASP A 261 27.37 -24.51 -18.84
C ASP A 261 27.40 -25.97 -19.33
N VAL A 262 26.35 -26.40 -20.04
CA VAL A 262 26.37 -27.61 -20.90
C VAL A 262 25.55 -27.33 -22.16
N ASP A 263 26.05 -27.75 -23.32
CA ASP A 263 25.42 -27.60 -24.63
C ASP A 263 24.08 -28.38 -24.79
N MET A 264 23.30 -28.01 -25.82
CA MET A 264 22.09 -28.73 -26.24
C MET A 264 22.37 -30.15 -26.72
N ASP A 265 21.45 -31.09 -26.42
CA ASP A 265 20.71 -31.78 -27.50
C ASP A 265 19.45 -32.54 -27.02
N ASP A 266 18.54 -32.78 -27.97
CA ASP A 266 17.36 -33.66 -27.96
C ASP A 266 16.18 -33.37 -26.97
N ALA A 267 15.02 -33.98 -27.24
CA ALA A 267 13.74 -33.68 -26.60
C ALA A 267 13.13 -34.88 -25.86
N GLY A 268 12.90 -34.75 -24.54
CA GLY A 268 12.20 -35.76 -23.74
C GLY A 268 11.85 -35.34 -22.32
N ASP A 269 10.72 -35.85 -21.84
CA ASP A 269 10.17 -35.83 -20.46
C ASP A 269 10.10 -34.51 -19.66
N VAL A 270 8.86 -34.20 -19.23
CA VAL A 270 8.59 -33.23 -18.17
C VAL A 270 8.84 -33.88 -16.81
N GLN A 271 9.92 -33.52 -16.13
CA GLN A 271 10.11 -33.82 -14.71
C GLN A 271 10.13 -32.53 -13.88
N SER A 272 9.41 -32.57 -12.75
CA SER A 272 9.14 -31.41 -11.91
C SER A 272 10.35 -31.03 -11.05
N SER A 273 10.83 -29.79 -11.20
CA SER A 273 11.77 -29.18 -10.25
C SER A 273 11.11 -28.99 -8.89
N ALA A 274 11.68 -29.64 -7.87
CA ALA A 274 11.26 -29.51 -6.48
C ALA A 274 11.75 -28.17 -5.87
N PRO A 275 11.11 -27.65 -4.81
CA PRO A 275 11.64 -26.51 -4.07
C PRO A 275 13.03 -26.81 -3.50
N THR A 276 13.91 -25.81 -3.51
CA THR A 276 15.31 -25.92 -3.08
C THR A 276 15.41 -26.41 -1.64
N PHE A 277 16.12 -27.53 -1.44
CA PHE A 277 16.26 -28.21 -0.17
C PHE A 277 17.40 -27.61 0.66
N ASP A 278 17.08 -26.80 1.66
CA ASP A 278 18.07 -26.34 2.64
C ASP A 278 18.46 -27.52 3.57
N PRO A 279 19.74 -27.89 3.69
CA PRO A 279 20.19 -28.91 4.64
C PRO A 279 19.79 -28.63 6.10
N ALA A 280 19.51 -27.38 6.47
CA ALA A 280 18.99 -27.01 7.79
C ALA A 280 17.52 -27.40 8.02
N ASP A 281 16.75 -27.79 6.99
CA ASP A 281 15.38 -28.30 7.13
C ASP A 281 15.28 -29.78 7.51
N LEU A 282 16.40 -30.52 7.47
CA LEU A 282 16.53 -31.84 8.11
C LEU A 282 16.79 -31.80 9.62
N VAL A 283 17.16 -30.63 10.17
CA VAL A 283 17.64 -30.53 11.56
C VAL A 283 16.47 -30.25 12.51
N ASP A 284 16.24 -31.17 13.46
CA ASP A 284 15.24 -31.00 14.52
C ASP A 284 15.49 -29.71 15.34
N PRO A 285 14.48 -28.86 15.56
CA PRO A 285 14.63 -27.63 16.35
C PRO A 285 15.08 -27.92 17.79
N VAL A 286 16.16 -27.28 18.23
CA VAL A 286 16.74 -27.53 19.56
C VAL A 286 16.22 -26.53 20.59
N GLU A 287 15.59 -27.03 21.65
CA GLU A 287 15.38 -26.26 22.88
C GLU A 287 16.73 -25.90 23.53
N VAL A 288 17.00 -24.61 23.72
CA VAL A 288 18.19 -24.11 24.42
C VAL A 288 17.90 -23.45 25.76
N LEU A 289 16.69 -22.92 25.98
CA LEU A 289 16.35 -22.22 27.23
C LEU A 289 16.51 -23.13 28.46
N ASN A 290 16.09 -24.38 28.34
CA ASN A 290 16.23 -25.44 29.35
C ASN A 290 17.69 -25.89 29.61
N LYS A 291 18.66 -25.36 28.85
CA LYS A 291 20.11 -25.65 28.98
C LYS A 291 20.93 -24.46 29.50
N LEU A 292 20.30 -23.29 29.65
CA LEU A 292 20.97 -22.09 30.17
C LEU A 292 21.26 -22.23 31.67
N PRO A 293 22.35 -21.63 32.19
CA PRO A 293 22.61 -21.60 33.63
C PRO A 293 21.50 -20.85 34.39
N SER A 294 20.97 -21.44 35.47
CA SER A 294 19.92 -20.82 36.29
C SER A 294 20.38 -19.57 37.06
N ASP A 295 21.69 -19.29 37.07
CA ASP A 295 22.34 -18.13 37.68
C ASP A 295 22.77 -17.07 36.64
N LEU A 296 22.39 -17.21 35.37
CA LEU A 296 22.77 -16.33 34.26
C LEU A 296 22.48 -14.84 34.54
N ASP A 297 21.27 -14.50 35.00
CA ASP A 297 20.89 -13.12 35.36
C ASP A 297 21.73 -12.55 36.52
N ALA A 298 22.10 -13.39 37.48
CA ALA A 298 22.93 -12.99 38.62
C ALA A 298 24.39 -12.76 38.19
N ARG A 299 24.97 -13.66 37.37
CA ARG A 299 26.33 -13.53 36.84
C ARG A 299 26.45 -12.35 35.86
N ILE A 300 25.49 -12.14 34.98
CA ILE A 300 25.46 -10.98 34.08
C ILE A 300 25.13 -9.66 34.82
N GLY A 301 24.56 -9.75 36.03
CA GLY A 301 24.42 -8.64 36.98
C GLY A 301 25.69 -8.29 37.76
N SER A 302 26.71 -9.16 37.77
CA SER A 302 27.93 -8.95 38.56
C SER A 302 28.71 -7.70 38.13
N ALA A 303 29.22 -6.94 39.08
CA ALA A 303 30.09 -5.79 38.82
C ALA A 303 31.42 -6.22 38.16
N LYS A 304 31.89 -7.45 38.44
CA LYS A 304 33.11 -8.00 37.85
C LYS A 304 32.84 -8.40 36.39
N TRP A 305 33.59 -7.82 35.46
CA TRP A 305 33.44 -8.09 34.03
C TRP A 305 33.81 -9.53 33.63
N LYS A 306 34.65 -10.22 34.43
CA LYS A 306 35.01 -11.63 34.19
C LYS A 306 33.81 -12.53 34.34
N ASP A 307 33.11 -12.45 35.47
CA ASP A 307 31.88 -13.20 35.76
C ASP A 307 30.85 -13.02 34.63
N ARG A 308 30.70 -11.79 34.11
CA ARG A 308 29.81 -11.46 32.98
C ARG A 308 30.28 -12.06 31.66
N LYS A 309 31.60 -12.07 31.40
CA LYS A 309 32.18 -12.68 30.20
C LYS A 309 32.04 -14.19 30.23
N GLU A 310 32.41 -14.83 31.35
CA GLU A 310 32.30 -16.27 31.57
C GLU A 310 30.84 -16.75 31.43
N ALA A 311 29.87 -15.98 31.92
CA ALA A 311 28.45 -16.28 31.73
C ALA A 311 27.99 -16.19 30.25
N LEU A 312 28.60 -15.32 29.44
CA LEU A 312 28.38 -15.31 27.99
C LEU A 312 29.18 -16.39 27.27
N ASP A 313 30.37 -16.76 27.73
CA ASP A 313 31.16 -17.88 27.17
C ASP A 313 30.37 -19.21 27.34
N ASP A 314 29.71 -19.41 28.49
CA ASP A 314 28.80 -20.55 28.73
C ASP A 314 27.62 -20.57 27.73
N VAL A 315 26.97 -19.42 27.50
CA VAL A 315 25.85 -19.28 26.55
C VAL A 315 26.30 -19.45 25.09
N TYR A 316 27.45 -18.89 24.73
CA TYR A 316 28.08 -19.05 23.42
C TYR A 316 28.33 -20.53 23.12
N ALA A 317 28.91 -21.27 24.07
CA ALA A 317 29.23 -22.69 23.93
C ALA A 317 27.99 -23.61 23.87
N ILE A 318 26.79 -23.09 24.15
CA ILE A 318 25.50 -23.75 23.90
C ILE A 318 25.02 -23.40 22.48
N LEU A 319 24.98 -22.11 22.14
CA LEU A 319 24.41 -21.60 20.88
C LEU A 319 25.23 -22.01 19.64
N GLU A 320 26.56 -22.04 19.73
CA GLU A 320 27.45 -22.46 18.64
C GLU A 320 27.19 -23.91 18.17
N LYS A 321 26.60 -24.75 19.04
CA LYS A 321 26.27 -26.15 18.75
C LYS A 321 24.85 -26.34 18.21
N THR A 322 24.04 -25.28 18.13
CA THR A 322 22.62 -25.37 17.70
C THR A 322 22.40 -24.63 16.38
N ILE A 323 22.25 -25.39 15.31
CA ILE A 323 21.99 -24.88 13.95
C ILE A 323 20.56 -24.31 13.83
N LYS A 324 19.58 -24.94 14.51
CA LYS A 324 18.17 -24.57 14.46
C LYS A 324 17.58 -24.49 15.87
N LEU A 325 16.83 -23.43 16.15
CA LEU A 325 16.27 -23.13 17.48
C LEU A 325 14.76 -23.42 17.53
N ALA A 326 14.28 -23.84 18.69
CA ALA A 326 12.85 -23.93 18.98
C ALA A 326 12.18 -22.53 19.00
N ASN A 327 10.88 -22.44 18.67
CA ASN A 327 10.15 -21.17 18.54
C ASN A 327 9.63 -20.61 19.89
N ASP A 328 10.52 -20.51 20.89
CA ASP A 328 10.19 -20.05 22.25
C ASP A 328 10.25 -18.51 22.42
N ASP A 329 10.04 -18.05 23.66
CA ASP A 329 10.27 -16.65 24.07
C ASP A 329 11.75 -16.42 24.47
N TYR A 330 12.48 -15.76 23.58
CA TYR A 330 13.86 -15.31 23.78
C TYR A 330 13.93 -13.86 24.27
N THR A 331 12.80 -13.19 24.53
CA THR A 331 12.76 -11.80 25.01
C THR A 331 13.65 -11.55 26.22
N PRO A 332 13.72 -12.44 27.25
CA PRO A 332 14.66 -12.25 28.36
C PRO A 332 16.12 -12.22 27.89
N LEU A 333 16.52 -13.18 27.05
CA LEU A 333 17.90 -13.32 26.56
C LEU A 333 18.31 -12.17 25.63
N ILE A 334 17.42 -11.72 24.75
CA ILE A 334 17.65 -10.54 23.90
C ILE A 334 17.74 -9.25 24.74
N ARG A 335 16.95 -9.12 25.82
CA ARG A 335 17.11 -7.99 26.78
C ARG A 335 18.45 -8.04 27.51
N ILE A 336 18.93 -9.23 27.88
CA ILE A 336 20.29 -9.41 28.43
C ILE A 336 21.34 -8.97 27.41
N PHE A 337 21.26 -9.43 26.15
CA PHE A 337 22.21 -9.02 25.12
C PHE A 337 22.17 -7.51 24.84
N SER A 338 20.98 -6.91 24.78
CA SER A 338 20.77 -5.46 24.64
C SER A 338 21.40 -4.64 25.78
N LYS A 339 21.41 -5.20 27.00
CA LYS A 339 22.14 -4.65 28.16
C LYS A 339 23.66 -4.84 28.00
N CYS A 340 24.12 -6.00 27.54
CA CYS A 340 25.53 -6.31 27.30
C CYS A 340 26.16 -5.48 26.16
N MET A 341 25.39 -5.10 25.13
CA MET A 341 25.84 -4.16 24.10
C MET A 341 26.28 -2.81 24.71
N LYS A 342 25.68 -2.41 25.84
CA LYS A 342 25.99 -1.17 26.56
C LYS A 342 27.06 -1.33 27.64
N ASP A 343 27.71 -2.50 27.75
CA ASP A 343 28.79 -2.76 28.70
C ASP A 343 30.04 -1.94 28.36
N ALA A 344 30.76 -1.51 29.40
CA ALA A 344 32.04 -0.81 29.27
C ALA A 344 33.17 -1.74 28.76
N ASN A 345 33.07 -3.06 28.97
CA ASN A 345 34.07 -4.02 28.51
C ASN A 345 33.77 -4.56 27.12
N ILE A 346 34.65 -4.23 26.17
CA ILE A 346 34.55 -4.65 24.76
C ILE A 346 34.55 -6.17 24.52
N GLN A 347 35.05 -7.00 25.45
CA GLN A 347 34.98 -8.47 25.31
C GLN A 347 33.56 -8.99 25.56
N VAL A 348 32.84 -8.40 26.52
CA VAL A 348 31.43 -8.72 26.82
C VAL A 348 30.54 -8.31 25.65
N VAL A 349 30.80 -7.13 25.06
CA VAL A 349 30.14 -6.64 23.84
C VAL A 349 30.37 -7.57 22.66
N GLN A 350 31.62 -7.98 22.39
CA GLN A 350 31.96 -8.86 21.27
C GLN A 350 31.26 -10.22 21.40
N LEU A 351 31.24 -10.82 22.60
CA LEU A 351 30.54 -12.10 22.79
C LEU A 351 29.02 -11.96 22.68
N ALA A 352 28.42 -10.87 23.19
CA ALA A 352 26.99 -10.62 23.05
C ALA A 352 26.56 -10.44 21.58
N ALA A 353 27.40 -9.83 20.74
CA ALA A 353 27.18 -9.75 19.30
C ALA A 353 27.18 -11.14 18.65
N ASN A 354 28.21 -11.96 18.89
CA ASN A 354 28.27 -13.33 18.38
C ASN A 354 27.06 -14.17 18.85
N CYS A 355 26.67 -14.10 20.13
CA CYS A 355 25.51 -14.83 20.65
C CYS A 355 24.19 -14.37 20.01
N THR A 356 24.06 -13.07 19.73
CA THR A 356 22.92 -12.52 18.98
C THR A 356 22.89 -13.07 17.56
N GLU A 357 24.04 -13.13 16.87
CA GLU A 357 24.14 -13.68 15.51
C GLU A 357 23.70 -15.15 15.42
N PHE A 358 24.07 -15.99 16.39
CA PHE A 358 23.58 -17.38 16.44
C PHE A 358 22.06 -17.48 16.66
N ILE A 359 21.47 -16.61 17.49
CA ILE A 359 20.00 -16.59 17.68
C ILE A 359 19.28 -16.13 16.40
N VAL A 360 19.80 -15.12 15.71
CA VAL A 360 19.26 -14.64 14.43
C VAL A 360 19.29 -15.77 13.38
N ARG A 361 20.45 -16.40 13.21
CA ARG A 361 20.64 -17.53 12.27
C ARG A 361 19.73 -18.71 12.61
N GLY A 362 19.65 -19.10 13.88
CA GLY A 362 18.91 -20.29 14.32
C GLY A 362 17.38 -20.13 14.38
N LEU A 363 16.87 -18.88 14.46
CA LEU A 363 15.42 -18.58 14.40
C LEU A 363 14.94 -18.16 13.00
N GLY A 364 15.83 -17.64 12.14
CA GLY A 364 15.47 -17.12 10.83
C GLY A 364 14.37 -16.05 10.93
N LYS A 365 13.31 -16.17 10.10
CA LYS A 365 12.19 -15.22 10.05
C LYS A 365 11.45 -15.04 11.40
N SER A 366 11.54 -15.99 12.33
CA SER A 366 10.98 -15.84 13.69
C SER A 366 11.71 -14.80 14.53
N PHE A 367 12.84 -14.25 14.08
CA PHE A 367 13.61 -13.24 14.79
C PHE A 367 12.98 -11.84 14.76
N ASN A 368 12.18 -11.48 13.74
CA ASN A 368 11.72 -10.09 13.53
C ASN A 368 10.96 -9.49 14.73
N LYS A 369 10.26 -10.30 15.54
CA LYS A 369 9.64 -9.89 16.81
C LYS A 369 10.61 -9.35 17.88
N TYR A 370 11.91 -9.60 17.73
CA TYR A 370 12.97 -9.20 18.67
C TYR A 370 13.88 -8.08 18.14
N GLN A 371 13.83 -7.78 16.83
CA GLN A 371 14.73 -6.87 16.13
C GLN A 371 14.82 -5.48 16.78
N THR A 372 13.68 -4.87 17.10
CA THR A 372 13.58 -3.52 17.70
C THR A 372 14.16 -3.43 19.12
N LEU A 373 14.40 -4.56 19.79
CA LEU A 373 15.02 -4.60 21.13
C LEU A 373 16.55 -4.53 21.09
N ILE A 374 17.17 -4.80 19.92
CA ILE A 374 18.63 -4.99 19.78
C ILE A 374 19.28 -4.16 18.66
N LEU A 375 18.54 -3.82 17.59
CA LEU A 375 19.08 -3.14 16.41
C LEU A 375 19.64 -1.73 16.75
N ALA A 376 18.83 -0.84 17.33
CA ALA A 376 19.31 0.47 17.81
C ALA A 376 20.50 0.37 18.81
N PRO A 377 20.48 -0.48 19.87
CA PRO A 377 21.65 -0.74 20.71
C PRO A 377 22.91 -1.18 19.96
N MET A 378 22.79 -2.03 18.94
CA MET A 378 23.92 -2.47 18.12
C MET A 378 24.46 -1.34 17.24
N ILE A 379 23.58 -0.59 16.58
CA ILE A 379 23.95 0.56 15.75
C ILE A 379 24.65 1.63 16.59
N GLU A 380 24.16 1.93 17.81
CA GLU A 380 24.86 2.83 18.73
C GLU A 380 26.23 2.29 19.17
N ARG A 381 26.43 0.96 19.16
CA ARG A 381 27.70 0.31 19.55
C ARG A 381 28.73 0.22 18.43
N THR A 382 28.36 0.44 17.18
CA THR A 382 29.30 0.57 16.03
C THR A 382 30.34 1.68 16.17
N LYS A 383 30.22 2.55 17.20
CA LYS A 383 31.26 3.49 17.65
C LYS A 383 32.60 2.82 18.01
N GLU A 384 32.62 1.51 18.25
CA GLU A 384 33.85 0.75 18.52
C GLU A 384 34.78 0.65 17.30
N LYS A 385 36.09 0.86 17.54
CA LYS A 385 37.11 0.87 16.49
C LYS A 385 38.00 -0.37 16.44
N LYS A 386 37.88 -1.29 17.41
CA LYS A 386 38.65 -2.53 17.41
C LYS A 386 38.06 -3.49 16.38
N ALA A 387 38.85 -3.86 15.36
CA ALA A 387 38.41 -4.70 14.25
C ALA A 387 37.62 -5.95 14.69
N SER A 388 38.10 -6.71 15.69
CA SER A 388 37.40 -7.92 16.18
C SER A 388 36.01 -7.67 16.76
N VAL A 389 35.69 -6.44 17.16
CA VAL A 389 34.38 -6.03 17.70
C VAL A 389 33.53 -5.42 16.60
N ALA A 390 34.14 -4.61 15.72
CA ALA A 390 33.48 -4.04 14.55
C ALA A 390 32.94 -5.14 13.62
N THR A 391 33.80 -6.10 13.22
CA THR A 391 33.40 -7.23 12.36
C THR A 391 32.30 -8.08 13.00
N ALA A 392 32.34 -8.32 14.32
CA ALA A 392 31.30 -9.08 15.02
C ALA A 392 29.95 -8.35 15.09
N LEU A 393 29.95 -7.01 15.15
CA LEU A 393 28.74 -6.21 15.02
C LEU A 393 28.24 -6.21 13.57
N GLU A 394 29.13 -6.14 12.58
CA GLU A 394 28.77 -6.16 11.16
C GLU A 394 28.22 -7.51 10.70
N THR A 395 28.81 -8.64 11.07
CA THR A 395 28.27 -9.97 10.72
C THR A 395 26.90 -10.22 11.35
N CYS A 396 26.70 -9.74 12.58
CA CYS A 396 25.40 -9.84 13.26
C CYS A 396 24.34 -8.91 12.65
N LEU A 397 24.68 -7.67 12.26
CA LEU A 397 23.79 -6.76 11.54
C LEU A 397 23.41 -7.32 10.16
N ASP A 398 24.38 -7.81 9.39
CA ASP A 398 24.17 -8.43 8.08
C ASP A 398 23.37 -9.75 8.19
N ALA A 399 23.46 -10.46 9.33
CA ALA A 399 22.60 -11.61 9.63
C ALA A 399 21.16 -11.20 9.94
N ILE A 400 20.94 -10.10 10.69
CA ILE A 400 19.59 -9.56 10.95
C ILE A 400 18.93 -9.22 9.62
N PHE A 401 19.62 -8.51 8.73
CA PHE A 401 19.06 -8.12 7.44
C PHE A 401 18.59 -9.31 6.58
N LYS A 402 19.28 -10.46 6.63
CA LYS A 402 18.85 -11.70 5.94
C LYS A 402 17.54 -12.30 6.47
N THR A 403 17.07 -11.88 7.65
CA THR A 403 15.80 -12.33 8.25
C THR A 403 14.65 -11.32 8.11
N SER A 404 14.96 -10.10 7.70
CA SER A 404 14.08 -8.91 7.72
C SER A 404 13.91 -8.29 6.32
N SER A 405 13.15 -7.21 6.20
CA SER A 405 13.11 -6.36 5.00
C SER A 405 13.84 -5.03 5.22
N LEU A 406 14.02 -4.24 4.14
CA LEU A 406 14.62 -2.90 4.23
C LEU A 406 13.81 -1.97 5.13
N GLY A 407 12.48 -1.96 4.99
CA GLY A 407 11.59 -1.12 5.80
C GLY A 407 11.69 -1.39 7.30
N ASP A 408 11.90 -2.65 7.70
CA ASP A 408 12.03 -3.03 9.13
C ASP A 408 13.32 -2.48 9.76
N VAL A 409 14.41 -2.34 8.99
CA VAL A 409 15.71 -1.84 9.50
C VAL A 409 15.91 -0.34 9.29
N LEU A 410 15.16 0.29 8.38
CA LEU A 410 15.51 1.61 7.84
C LEU A 410 15.49 2.73 8.88
N GLU A 411 14.49 2.80 9.77
CA GLU A 411 14.39 3.91 10.72
C GLU A 411 15.62 3.99 11.66
N ASP A 412 16.02 2.85 12.23
CA ASP A 412 17.20 2.72 13.08
C ASP A 412 18.51 3.06 12.33
N ILE A 413 18.62 2.65 11.06
CA ILE A 413 19.74 2.99 10.17
C ILE A 413 19.81 4.50 9.93
N LEU A 414 18.69 5.13 9.56
CA LEU A 414 18.61 6.58 9.32
C LEU A 414 18.91 7.39 10.59
N ALA A 415 18.55 6.87 11.77
CA ALA A 415 18.95 7.43 13.06
C ALA A 415 20.47 7.31 13.30
N GLY A 416 21.07 6.16 12.97
CA GLY A 416 22.52 5.95 12.98
C GLY A 416 23.29 6.89 12.04
N MET A 417 22.80 7.11 10.82
CA MET A 417 23.36 8.08 9.86
C MET A 417 23.28 9.53 10.36
N LYS A 418 22.24 9.87 11.14
CA LYS A 418 22.08 11.18 11.80
C LYS A 418 22.91 11.33 13.09
N HIS A 419 23.54 10.26 13.59
CA HIS A 419 24.17 10.24 14.92
C HIS A 419 25.40 11.17 15.03
N LYS A 420 25.60 11.75 16.23
CA LYS A 420 26.66 12.73 16.52
C LYS A 420 28.11 12.19 16.44
N THR A 421 28.30 10.87 16.52
CA THR A 421 29.63 10.25 16.50
C THR A 421 30.00 9.84 15.06
N PRO A 422 31.10 10.37 14.48
CA PRO A 422 31.50 10.09 13.09
C PRO A 422 31.58 8.60 12.73
N GLN A 423 32.12 7.75 13.62
CA GLN A 423 32.23 6.31 13.40
C GLN A 423 30.86 5.64 13.17
N VAL A 424 29.83 6.05 13.93
CA VAL A 424 28.47 5.51 13.81
C VAL A 424 27.84 5.92 12.48
N LYS A 425 28.07 7.17 12.02
CA LYS A 425 27.61 7.60 10.69
C LYS A 425 28.20 6.71 9.59
N ILE A 426 29.50 6.46 9.62
CA ILE A 426 30.21 5.62 8.63
C ILE A 426 29.62 4.20 8.67
N ALA A 427 29.61 3.55 9.84
CA ALA A 427 29.14 2.18 9.97
C ALA A 427 27.67 2.00 9.58
N SER A 428 26.79 2.95 9.93
CA SER A 428 25.37 2.92 9.54
C SER A 428 25.17 3.11 8.04
N THR A 429 25.96 4.00 7.42
CA THR A 429 25.91 4.25 5.96
C THR A 429 26.44 3.04 5.18
N ASN A 430 27.52 2.41 5.67
CA ASN A 430 28.07 1.18 5.08
C ASN A 430 27.11 -0.01 5.26
N TYR A 431 26.47 -0.14 6.43
CA TYR A 431 25.45 -1.17 6.65
C TYR A 431 24.25 -0.96 5.70
N LEU A 432 23.76 0.27 5.51
CA LEU A 432 22.73 0.56 4.51
C LEU A 432 23.19 0.21 3.08
N GLN A 433 24.44 0.49 2.73
CA GLN A 433 25.02 0.11 1.44
C GLN A 433 25.00 -1.42 1.25
N ARG A 434 25.36 -2.21 2.27
CA ARG A 434 25.30 -3.68 2.24
C ARG A 434 23.87 -4.20 2.19
N CYS A 435 22.93 -3.61 2.93
CA CYS A 435 21.51 -3.92 2.84
C CYS A 435 21.02 -3.71 1.40
N LEU A 436 21.23 -2.53 0.82
CA LEU A 436 20.82 -2.19 -0.55
C LEU A 436 21.44 -3.15 -1.58
N ALA A 437 22.74 -3.44 -1.50
CA ALA A 437 23.42 -4.35 -2.45
C ALA A 437 22.92 -5.80 -2.37
N SER A 438 22.56 -6.28 -1.17
CA SER A 438 22.05 -7.65 -0.94
C SER A 438 20.53 -7.78 -1.12
N THR A 439 19.80 -6.67 -1.16
CA THR A 439 18.34 -6.61 -1.36
C THR A 439 17.95 -7.12 -2.75
N THR A 440 16.87 -7.91 -2.82
CA THR A 440 16.25 -8.37 -4.08
C THR A 440 15.05 -7.53 -4.52
N VAL A 441 14.34 -6.88 -3.59
CA VAL A 441 13.14 -6.06 -3.85
C VAL A 441 13.51 -4.58 -3.90
N ALA A 442 13.25 -3.87 -5.00
CA ALA A 442 13.59 -2.45 -5.12
C ALA A 442 12.93 -1.59 -4.01
N PRO A 443 13.66 -0.61 -3.42
CA PRO A 443 13.15 0.24 -2.34
C PRO A 443 12.00 1.13 -2.82
N SER A 444 11.07 1.46 -1.93
CA SER A 444 9.96 2.37 -2.25
C SER A 444 10.40 3.83 -2.31
N ARG A 445 9.65 4.66 -3.03
CA ARG A 445 9.95 6.09 -3.26
C ARG A 445 10.14 6.88 -1.96
N SER A 446 9.32 6.62 -0.94
CA SER A 446 9.43 7.21 0.38
C SER A 446 10.72 6.83 1.12
N GLU A 447 11.23 5.61 0.91
CA GLU A 447 12.51 5.16 1.46
C GLU A 447 13.67 5.80 0.70
N ILE A 448 13.61 5.83 -0.64
CA ILE A 448 14.58 6.50 -1.52
C ILE A 448 14.74 7.98 -1.15
N ASP A 449 13.63 8.71 -1.05
CA ASP A 449 13.64 10.12 -0.65
C ASP A 449 14.23 10.29 0.76
N SER A 450 13.87 9.44 1.72
CA SER A 450 14.38 9.48 3.10
C SER A 450 15.88 9.19 3.20
N ILE A 451 16.39 8.24 2.41
CA ILE A 451 17.82 7.91 2.32
C ILE A 451 18.59 9.08 1.70
N MET A 452 18.08 9.64 0.59
CA MET A 452 18.74 10.72 -0.13
C MET A 452 18.74 12.05 0.63
N GLU A 453 17.68 12.36 1.37
CA GLU A 453 17.58 13.57 2.21
C GLU A 453 18.66 13.59 3.32
N ILE A 454 19.22 12.43 3.70
CA ILE A 454 20.38 12.31 4.58
C ILE A 454 21.68 12.17 3.77
N GLY A 455 21.73 11.32 2.75
CA GLY A 455 22.93 11.05 1.95
C GLY A 455 23.52 12.31 1.32
N VAL A 456 22.69 13.19 0.74
CA VAL A 456 23.16 14.46 0.15
C VAL A 456 23.78 15.39 1.21
N LYS A 457 23.32 15.32 2.46
CA LYS A 457 23.94 16.04 3.58
C LYS A 457 25.27 15.40 4.00
N LEU A 458 25.36 14.07 4.02
CA LEU A 458 26.61 13.34 4.32
C LEU A 458 27.69 13.52 3.25
N LEU A 459 27.32 13.67 1.97
CA LEU A 459 28.25 14.10 0.91
C LEU A 459 28.89 15.47 1.18
N SER A 460 28.31 16.30 2.06
CA SER A 460 28.82 17.61 2.47
C SER A 460 29.48 17.62 3.86
N GLU A 461 29.64 16.45 4.50
CA GLU A 461 30.26 16.34 5.81
C GLU A 461 31.78 16.65 5.76
N SER A 462 32.30 17.16 6.87
CA SER A 462 33.69 17.54 7.09
C SER A 462 34.70 16.39 6.86
N GLN A 463 34.36 15.16 7.26
CA GLN A 463 35.24 14.00 7.23
C GLN A 463 35.16 13.23 5.90
N GLU A 464 36.32 12.95 5.30
CA GLU A 464 36.40 12.23 4.03
C GLU A 464 35.77 10.82 4.05
N PRO A 465 36.00 9.96 5.07
CA PRO A 465 35.36 8.64 5.12
C PRO A 465 33.83 8.67 5.16
N ILE A 466 33.21 9.75 5.68
CA ILE A 466 31.74 9.90 5.66
C ILE A 466 31.26 10.26 4.24
N ARG A 467 31.98 11.16 3.56
CA ARG A 467 31.67 11.48 2.16
C ARG A 467 31.85 10.27 1.25
N GLN A 468 32.88 9.45 1.48
CA GLN A 468 33.12 8.21 0.75
C GLN A 468 31.97 7.20 0.98
N ALA A 469 31.65 6.86 2.23
CA ALA A 469 30.55 5.97 2.57
C ALA A 469 29.22 6.42 1.92
N SER A 470 28.93 7.73 1.95
CA SER A 470 27.74 8.26 1.30
C SER A 470 27.81 8.24 -0.23
N THR A 471 28.99 8.32 -0.83
CA THR A 471 29.18 8.19 -2.29
C THR A 471 28.91 6.75 -2.73
N GLU A 472 29.46 5.78 -2.00
CA GLU A 472 29.28 4.33 -2.23
C GLU A 472 27.81 3.92 -2.04
N MET A 473 27.15 4.41 -0.98
CA MET A 473 25.72 4.20 -0.74
C MET A 473 24.85 4.79 -1.87
N ILE A 474 25.08 6.04 -2.28
CA ILE A 474 24.27 6.68 -3.35
C ILE A 474 24.54 6.02 -4.71
N GLY A 475 25.78 5.66 -5.03
CA GLY A 475 26.11 4.92 -6.25
C GLY A 475 25.47 3.52 -6.29
N THR A 476 25.38 2.85 -5.13
CA THR A 476 24.66 1.58 -4.96
C THR A 476 23.15 1.77 -5.16
N LEU A 477 22.54 2.78 -4.51
CA LEU A 477 21.12 3.09 -4.67
C LEU A 477 20.78 3.43 -6.13
N MET A 478 21.62 4.21 -6.80
CA MET A 478 21.46 4.58 -8.21
C MET A 478 21.48 3.39 -9.16
N LYS A 479 22.14 2.29 -8.78
CA LYS A 479 22.14 1.02 -9.53
C LYS A 479 20.80 0.29 -9.46
N ILE A 480 20.02 0.52 -8.40
CA ILE A 480 18.75 -0.16 -8.10
C ILE A 480 17.54 0.67 -8.58
N THR A 481 17.58 1.99 -8.39
CA THR A 481 16.50 2.92 -8.78
C THR A 481 16.67 3.44 -10.22
N GLY A 482 17.87 3.35 -10.76
CA GLY A 482 18.27 4.04 -11.98
C GLY A 482 18.61 5.52 -11.76
N GLU A 483 19.40 6.06 -12.68
CA GLU A 483 19.94 7.43 -12.67
C GLU A 483 18.83 8.51 -12.67
N ARG A 484 17.76 8.30 -13.45
CA ARG A 484 16.70 9.29 -13.69
C ARG A 484 15.97 9.72 -12.41
N GLU A 485 15.70 8.79 -11.49
CA GLU A 485 15.00 9.11 -10.24
C GLU A 485 15.90 9.94 -9.30
N LEU A 486 17.20 9.66 -9.25
CA LEU A 486 18.13 10.36 -8.36
C LEU A 486 18.66 11.70 -8.91
N ASN A 487 18.62 11.92 -10.23
CA ASN A 487 19.19 13.14 -10.84
C ASN A 487 18.63 14.45 -10.25
N VAL A 488 17.35 14.52 -9.88
CA VAL A 488 16.74 15.72 -9.23
C VAL A 488 17.34 16.01 -7.82
N PHE A 489 17.92 15.01 -7.16
CA PHE A 489 18.72 15.22 -5.94
C PHE A 489 20.18 15.57 -6.27
N LEU A 490 20.75 14.95 -7.30
CA LEU A 490 22.14 15.18 -7.72
C LEU A 490 22.36 16.55 -8.36
N GLU A 491 21.36 17.15 -9.04
CA GLU A 491 21.43 18.50 -9.63
C GLU A 491 21.91 19.57 -8.63
N LYS A 492 21.51 19.43 -7.36
CA LYS A 492 21.79 20.38 -6.26
C LYS A 492 23.21 20.26 -5.68
N ILE A 493 24.05 19.40 -6.25
CA ILE A 493 25.40 19.07 -5.78
C ILE A 493 26.44 19.62 -6.77
N ASP A 494 27.70 19.78 -6.35
CA ASP A 494 28.81 20.08 -7.27
C ASP A 494 29.16 18.87 -8.18
N ASP A 495 29.62 19.16 -9.40
CA ASP A 495 29.89 18.15 -10.42
C ASP A 495 31.07 17.23 -10.06
N ASN A 496 31.97 17.65 -9.15
CA ASN A 496 33.06 16.80 -8.68
C ASN A 496 32.53 15.63 -7.85
N ARG A 497 31.56 15.89 -6.96
CA ARG A 497 30.88 14.82 -6.21
C ARG A 497 29.98 13.96 -7.09
N LYS A 498 29.27 14.55 -8.07
CA LYS A 498 28.50 13.76 -9.07
C LYS A 498 29.40 12.80 -9.82
N ALA A 499 30.55 13.26 -10.33
CA ALA A 499 31.52 12.40 -11.01
C ALA A 499 32.00 11.22 -10.15
N LYS A 500 32.18 11.43 -8.83
CA LYS A 500 32.52 10.34 -7.89
C LYS A 500 31.36 9.34 -7.70
N VAL A 501 30.12 9.82 -7.54
CA VAL A 501 28.93 8.95 -7.46
C VAL A 501 28.79 8.12 -8.74
N ASN A 502 28.97 8.72 -9.91
CA ASN A 502 28.87 8.04 -11.20
C ASN A 502 29.98 6.98 -11.38
N ALA A 503 31.22 7.26 -10.99
CA ALA A 503 32.32 6.28 -11.04
C ALA A 503 32.10 5.06 -10.13
N PHE A 504 31.45 5.24 -8.97
CA PHE A 504 31.00 4.11 -8.14
C PHE A 504 29.80 3.39 -8.76
N PHE A 505 28.83 4.10 -9.32
CA PHE A 505 27.69 3.48 -10.03
C PHE A 505 28.13 2.61 -11.22
N GLU A 506 29.17 2.98 -11.98
CA GLU A 506 29.70 2.15 -13.06
C GLU A 506 30.30 0.82 -12.54
N THR A 507 30.96 0.85 -11.37
CA THR A 507 31.71 -0.29 -10.81
C THR A 507 30.90 -1.19 -9.86
N VAL A 508 29.86 -0.67 -9.22
CA VAL A 508 29.01 -1.43 -8.27
C VAL A 508 28.11 -2.44 -8.99
N GLN A 509 27.98 -3.63 -8.40
CA GLN A 509 27.00 -4.67 -8.73
C GLN A 509 26.02 -4.83 -7.56
N VAL A 510 24.76 -5.18 -7.86
CA VAL A 510 23.66 -5.33 -6.89
C VAL A 510 22.78 -6.53 -7.25
N ASN A 511 22.14 -7.15 -6.26
CA ASN A 511 21.33 -8.36 -6.46
C ASN A 511 19.92 -8.08 -7.00
N SER A 512 19.38 -6.87 -6.80
CA SER A 512 18.08 -6.43 -7.32
C SER A 512 18.20 -5.97 -8.77
N LYS A 513 17.40 -6.57 -9.67
CA LYS A 513 17.27 -6.14 -11.05
C LYS A 513 16.04 -5.24 -11.23
N LEU A 514 16.29 -3.93 -11.39
CA LEU A 514 15.37 -2.99 -12.03
C LEU A 514 16.19 -1.80 -12.55
N GLY A 515 15.72 -1.10 -13.59
CA GLY A 515 16.45 0.05 -14.16
C GLY A 515 17.19 -0.18 -15.48
N SER A 516 16.77 -1.14 -16.31
CA SER A 516 17.23 -1.27 -17.71
C SER A 516 16.66 -0.16 -18.61
N GLY A 517 17.13 1.08 -18.43
CA GLY A 517 16.91 2.15 -19.39
C GLY A 517 17.43 1.74 -20.78
N SER A 518 16.63 1.96 -21.83
CA SER A 518 16.84 1.39 -23.16
C SER A 518 18.25 1.66 -23.70
N LYS A 519 19.10 0.62 -23.80
CA LYS A 519 20.36 0.71 -24.54
C LYS A 519 20.05 0.86 -26.02
N ALA A 520 20.26 2.05 -26.56
CA ALA A 520 20.36 2.24 -28.01
C ALA A 520 21.50 1.36 -28.54
N GLY A 521 21.24 0.61 -29.61
CA GLY A 521 22.19 -0.38 -30.12
C GLY A 521 23.51 0.26 -30.56
N GLN A 522 24.63 -0.30 -30.09
CA GLN A 522 25.93 -0.12 -30.72
C GLN A 522 26.44 -1.49 -31.21
N SER A 523 26.98 -1.49 -32.41
CA SER A 523 27.45 -2.67 -33.13
C SER A 523 28.58 -3.38 -32.40
N THR A 524 28.55 -4.72 -32.45
CA THR A 524 29.67 -5.58 -32.07
C THR A 524 30.95 -5.21 -32.85
N SER A 525 32.02 -4.88 -32.14
CA SER A 525 33.38 -4.96 -32.65
C SER A 525 34.27 -5.67 -31.63
N SER A 526 35.02 -6.67 -32.10
CA SER A 526 35.79 -7.58 -31.26
C SER A 526 37.06 -6.93 -30.71
N ASN A 527 37.37 -7.18 -29.44
CA ASN A 527 38.67 -6.89 -28.87
C ASN A 527 39.75 -7.77 -29.53
N SER A 528 40.77 -7.16 -30.12
CA SER A 528 42.03 -7.82 -30.47
C SER A 528 43.21 -6.93 -30.09
N ASN A 529 43.85 -7.24 -28.95
CA ASN A 529 45.13 -6.62 -28.59
C ASN A 529 46.20 -7.01 -29.62
N ILE A 530 46.91 -6.03 -30.17
CA ILE A 530 48.30 -6.17 -30.62
C ILE A 530 48.97 -4.80 -30.61
N SER A 531 50.29 -4.81 -30.44
CA SER A 531 51.09 -3.65 -30.06
C SER A 531 51.81 -2.95 -31.22
N ASP A 532 52.16 -1.69 -30.96
CA ASP A 532 53.48 -1.10 -31.22
C ASP A 532 53.75 -0.27 -32.51
N LYS A 533 54.39 0.89 -32.25
CA LYS A 533 55.37 1.66 -33.06
C LYS A 533 55.12 2.06 -34.55
N ARG A 534 55.02 3.39 -34.69
CA ARG A 534 55.88 4.29 -35.52
C ARG A 534 55.77 4.28 -37.06
N SER A 535 55.60 5.51 -37.57
CA SER A 535 56.07 6.07 -38.86
C SER A 535 55.53 5.48 -40.18
N GLY A 536 55.45 6.25 -41.27
CA GLY A 536 55.60 7.70 -41.36
C GLY A 536 55.74 8.26 -42.79
N THR A 537 55.18 9.45 -42.99
CA THR A 537 55.64 10.51 -43.93
C THR A 537 55.71 10.26 -45.45
N VAL A 538 54.95 11.11 -46.20
CA VAL A 538 55.48 12.01 -47.28
C VAL A 538 55.68 11.40 -48.71
N PRO A 539 55.43 12.13 -49.84
CA PRO A 539 54.51 13.28 -50.08
C PRO A 539 53.91 13.39 -51.52
N GLN A 540 53.35 14.58 -51.85
CA GLN A 540 53.19 15.26 -53.17
C GLN A 540 51.78 15.29 -53.81
N ARG A 541 51.38 16.35 -54.56
CA ARG A 541 51.70 17.81 -54.56
C ARG A 541 50.73 18.54 -55.54
N LYS A 542 50.57 19.87 -55.37
CA LYS A 542 49.98 20.89 -56.31
C LYS A 542 48.45 21.07 -56.22
N THR A 543 47.84 22.27 -56.28
CA THR A 543 48.38 23.67 -56.27
C THR A 543 47.29 24.73 -55.95
N LYS A 544 47.70 25.85 -55.30
CA LYS A 544 47.11 27.22 -55.32
C LYS A 544 45.70 27.46 -54.69
N VAL A 545 45.31 28.68 -54.24
CA VAL A 545 45.98 29.79 -53.47
C VAL A 545 44.96 30.94 -53.16
N GLN A 546 45.20 31.72 -52.09
CA GLN A 546 44.62 33.07 -51.74
C GLN A 546 43.16 33.25 -51.21
N THR A 547 43.05 33.62 -49.92
CA THR A 547 42.54 34.91 -49.32
C THR A 547 41.57 35.83 -50.12
N SER A 548 40.65 36.62 -49.54
CA SER A 548 40.30 37.00 -48.13
C SER A 548 38.93 37.74 -48.02
N ALA A 549 38.45 38.03 -46.81
CA ALA A 549 37.29 38.89 -46.46
C ALA A 549 37.69 40.40 -46.31
N PRO A 550 36.85 41.40 -45.87
CA PRO A 550 35.46 41.36 -45.35
C PRO A 550 34.48 42.54 -45.72
N SER A 551 33.27 42.51 -45.13
CA SER A 551 32.32 43.62 -44.76
C SER A 551 31.43 44.42 -45.78
N ILE A 552 30.09 44.29 -45.58
CA ILE A 552 28.94 45.29 -45.51
C ILE A 552 29.15 46.69 -46.19
N PRO A 553 28.19 47.32 -46.96
CA PRO A 553 26.78 47.54 -46.53
C PRO A 553 25.61 47.92 -47.53
N ALA A 554 24.38 47.98 -46.97
CA ALA A 554 23.29 48.99 -47.14
C ALA A 554 22.29 49.10 -48.34
N LYS A 555 20.99 49.02 -47.97
CA LYS A 555 19.83 49.95 -48.22
C LYS A 555 19.11 50.11 -49.59
N ARG A 556 17.76 50.22 -49.44
CA ARG A 556 16.72 50.97 -50.22
C ARG A 556 16.26 50.41 -51.58
N GLY A 557 14.96 50.64 -51.85
CA GLY A 557 14.33 50.54 -53.17
C GLY A 557 12.88 50.04 -53.11
N ALA A 558 11.91 50.85 -53.52
CA ALA A 558 10.51 50.45 -53.67
C ALA A 558 9.92 51.10 -54.93
N SER A 559 9.12 50.36 -55.69
CA SER A 559 8.23 50.90 -56.72
C SER A 559 7.10 49.93 -57.07
N SER A 560 5.90 50.47 -57.27
CA SER A 560 4.87 49.86 -58.13
C SER A 560 5.09 50.34 -59.58
N PRO A 561 4.33 49.80 -60.54
CA PRO A 561 3.42 50.74 -61.21
C PRO A 561 1.99 50.22 -61.38
N VAL A 562 1.09 51.16 -61.66
CA VAL A 562 -0.36 50.98 -61.80
C VAL A 562 -0.76 50.80 -63.26
N LYS A 563 -1.81 50.01 -63.52
CA LYS A 563 -2.76 50.35 -64.59
C LYS A 563 -4.21 49.94 -64.22
N ARG A 564 -5.12 50.92 -64.27
CA ARG A 564 -6.56 50.72 -64.53
C ARG A 564 -6.74 50.52 -66.06
N ILE A 565 -7.90 50.17 -66.63
CA ILE A 565 -9.18 50.91 -66.70
C ILE A 565 -10.23 49.95 -67.28
N ASP A 566 -11.46 49.99 -66.72
CA ASP A 566 -12.82 49.66 -67.23
C ASP A 566 -13.04 48.37 -68.08
N GLU A 567 -14.21 47.69 -68.12
CA GLU A 567 -15.61 48.13 -67.98
C GLU A 567 -16.50 47.15 -67.17
N ALA A 568 -17.74 47.58 -66.89
CA ALA A 568 -18.86 46.80 -66.37
C ALA A 568 -20.19 47.58 -66.63
N PRO A 569 -21.40 47.02 -66.39
CA PRO A 569 -21.85 45.63 -66.29
C PRO A 569 -23.03 45.34 -67.26
N LYS A 570 -23.75 44.21 -67.09
CA LYS A 570 -25.20 44.15 -67.37
C LYS A 570 -25.93 43.22 -66.42
N VAL A 571 -27.23 43.48 -66.20
CA VAL A 571 -27.97 43.02 -65.01
C VAL A 571 -29.42 42.69 -65.35
N SER A 572 -29.94 41.58 -64.80
CA SER A 572 -31.37 41.30 -64.56
C SER A 572 -31.44 40.13 -63.57
N ALA A 573 -31.69 40.28 -62.26
CA ALA A 573 -32.70 41.06 -61.54
C ALA A 573 -34.13 40.56 -61.75
N PHE A 574 -34.74 40.03 -60.69
CA PHE A 574 -35.96 40.60 -60.10
C PHE A 574 -36.07 40.23 -58.62
N GLY A 575 -36.72 41.08 -57.83
CA GLY A 575 -36.96 40.87 -56.39
C GLY A 575 -37.74 42.03 -55.76
N ARG A 576 -38.23 41.80 -54.53
CA ARG A 576 -38.87 42.70 -53.54
C ARG A 576 -39.04 41.85 -52.26
N GLY A 577 -38.98 42.34 -51.00
CA GLY A 577 -39.16 43.69 -50.48
C GLY A 577 -40.63 43.91 -50.05
N LEU A 578 -40.97 44.47 -48.88
CA LEU A 578 -40.22 44.99 -47.73
C LEU A 578 -41.24 45.24 -46.57
N THR A 579 -40.81 45.54 -45.32
CA THR A 579 -41.62 46.06 -44.16
C THR A 579 -42.84 45.21 -43.69
N GLY A 580 -43.27 45.09 -42.43
CA GLY A 580 -43.04 45.85 -41.20
C GLY A 580 -44.38 46.05 -40.44
N ARG A 581 -44.43 45.64 -39.15
CA ARG A 581 -45.46 45.91 -38.10
C ARG A 581 -46.75 45.05 -38.02
N SER A 582 -47.33 45.08 -36.81
CA SER A 582 -48.24 44.10 -36.18
C SER A 582 -49.74 44.43 -36.29
N LEU A 583 -50.61 43.46 -35.97
CA LEU A 583 -51.68 43.63 -34.97
C LEU A 583 -52.33 42.30 -34.51
N ALA A 584 -53.15 42.38 -33.47
CA ALA A 584 -53.53 41.35 -32.50
C ALA A 584 -54.43 40.16 -32.93
N SER A 585 -54.31 39.07 -32.15
CA SER A 585 -55.36 38.19 -31.57
C SER A 585 -56.55 37.70 -32.42
N SER A 586 -56.71 36.37 -32.48
CA SER A 586 -58.02 35.68 -32.47
C SER A 586 -57.89 34.30 -31.80
N ASN A 587 -59.00 33.63 -31.52
CA ASN A 587 -59.09 32.63 -30.43
C ASN A 587 -59.75 31.31 -30.89
N THR A 588 -59.25 30.15 -30.40
CA THR A 588 -59.90 28.80 -30.47
C THR A 588 -60.18 28.20 -31.88
N PRO A 589 -60.61 26.92 -32.03
CA PRO A 589 -60.86 25.86 -31.05
C PRO A 589 -60.07 24.54 -31.28
N ALA A 590 -60.29 23.56 -30.38
CA ALA A 590 -59.71 22.22 -30.46
C ALA A 590 -60.46 21.30 -31.43
N LEU A 591 -59.77 20.30 -31.99
CA LEU A 591 -60.34 19.26 -32.85
C LEU A 591 -61.05 18.17 -32.01
N GLN A 592 -62.34 17.97 -32.27
CA GLN A 592 -63.11 16.82 -31.78
C GLN A 592 -63.03 15.66 -32.79
N LEU A 593 -63.05 14.42 -32.29
CA LEU A 593 -63.23 13.22 -33.13
C LEU A 593 -64.73 12.93 -33.35
N PRO A 594 -65.12 12.32 -34.49
CA PRO A 594 -66.53 12.31 -34.92
C PRO A 594 -67.42 11.35 -34.14
N ASN A 595 -68.70 11.70 -34.03
CA ASN A 595 -69.74 10.89 -33.43
C ASN A 595 -70.63 10.26 -34.53
N HIS A 596 -70.83 8.94 -34.51
CA HIS A 596 -71.76 8.24 -35.39
C HIS A 596 -72.58 7.24 -34.58
N ASN A 597 -73.91 7.31 -34.72
CA ASN A 597 -74.85 6.66 -33.79
C ASN A 597 -75.90 5.83 -34.55
N SER A 598 -75.92 4.51 -34.33
CA SER A 598 -77.05 3.65 -34.74
C SER A 598 -77.02 2.27 -34.06
N SER A 599 -77.75 2.15 -32.95
CA SER A 599 -78.54 0.97 -32.54
C SER A 599 -78.02 -0.45 -32.86
N LYS A 600 -77.36 -1.08 -31.88
CA LYS A 600 -77.62 -2.48 -31.52
C LYS A 600 -77.51 -2.63 -30.00
N GLN A 601 -78.57 -3.10 -29.35
CA GLN A 601 -78.53 -3.37 -27.91
C GLN A 601 -77.57 -4.53 -27.65
N ARG A 602 -76.59 -4.31 -26.77
CA ARG A 602 -75.87 -5.38 -26.07
C ARG A 602 -75.97 -5.06 -24.59
N GLN A 603 -76.65 -5.92 -23.85
CA GLN A 603 -76.83 -5.75 -22.41
C GLN A 603 -75.46 -5.91 -21.72
N GLU A 604 -75.16 -5.02 -20.78
CA GLU A 604 -74.05 -5.25 -19.85
C GLU A 604 -74.41 -6.42 -18.92
N PRO A 605 -73.46 -7.32 -18.59
CA PRO A 605 -73.67 -8.27 -17.52
C PRO A 605 -73.73 -7.49 -16.21
N ALA A 606 -74.90 -7.48 -15.56
CA ALA A 606 -75.03 -6.88 -14.25
C ALA A 606 -74.19 -7.68 -13.24
N LEU A 607 -73.11 -7.09 -12.73
CA LEU A 607 -72.29 -7.68 -11.66
C LEU A 607 -73.19 -8.15 -10.51
N THR A 608 -72.80 -9.22 -9.85
CA THR A 608 -73.41 -9.70 -8.59
C THR A 608 -73.16 -8.70 -7.45
N SER A 609 -73.78 -8.88 -6.27
CA SER A 609 -73.44 -8.02 -5.12
C SER A 609 -71.99 -8.27 -4.69
N ALA A 610 -71.59 -9.53 -4.55
CA ALA A 610 -70.22 -9.93 -4.17
C ALA A 610 -69.14 -9.24 -5.03
N GLU A 611 -69.27 -9.23 -6.35
CA GLU A 611 -68.31 -8.56 -7.24
C GLU A 611 -68.29 -7.02 -7.07
N ARG A 612 -69.38 -6.39 -6.61
CA ARG A 612 -69.37 -4.97 -6.23
C ARG A 612 -68.74 -4.75 -4.85
N ASP A 613 -68.99 -5.65 -3.91
CA ASP A 613 -68.48 -5.57 -2.54
C ASP A 613 -66.96 -5.79 -2.53
N GLU A 614 -66.45 -6.76 -3.30
CA GLU A 614 -65.02 -6.96 -3.57
C GLU A 614 -64.40 -5.75 -4.27
N LEU A 615 -65.07 -5.20 -5.30
CA LEU A 615 -64.62 -3.98 -5.98
C LEU A 615 -64.63 -2.75 -5.07
N HIS A 616 -65.47 -2.72 -4.02
CA HIS A 616 -65.45 -1.68 -2.98
C HIS A 616 -64.26 -1.89 -2.03
N ALA A 617 -64.05 -3.12 -1.55
CA ALA A 617 -62.92 -3.47 -0.69
C ALA A 617 -61.56 -3.16 -1.36
N LEU A 618 -61.38 -3.53 -2.63
CA LEU A 618 -60.17 -3.21 -3.41
C LEU A 618 -59.97 -1.70 -3.63
N ARG A 619 -61.06 -0.91 -3.67
CA ARG A 619 -60.98 0.56 -3.73
C ARG A 619 -60.61 1.16 -2.37
N GLU A 620 -61.12 0.60 -1.27
CA GLU A 620 -60.73 1.00 0.07
C GLU A 620 -59.26 0.65 0.37
N GLU A 621 -58.81 -0.56 0.06
CA GLU A 621 -57.41 -0.98 0.19
C GLU A 621 -56.48 -0.07 -0.63
N LYS A 622 -56.82 0.22 -1.89
CA LYS A 622 -56.08 1.17 -2.72
C LYS A 622 -56.03 2.58 -2.10
N ASN A 623 -57.12 3.05 -1.49
CA ASN A 623 -57.16 4.35 -0.82
C ASN A 623 -56.32 4.34 0.48
N GLN A 624 -56.31 3.24 1.24
CA GLN A 624 -55.45 3.06 2.40
C GLN A 624 -53.96 3.02 1.99
N TRP A 625 -53.62 2.34 0.90
CA TRP A 625 -52.28 2.30 0.34
C TRP A 625 -51.80 3.69 -0.11
N LEU A 626 -52.64 4.47 -0.79
CA LEU A 626 -52.34 5.85 -1.17
C LEU A 626 -52.20 6.78 0.05
N ALA A 627 -52.95 6.53 1.13
CA ALA A 627 -52.81 7.26 2.39
C ALA A 627 -51.51 6.89 3.15
N GLN A 628 -51.10 5.61 3.10
CA GLN A 628 -49.82 5.14 3.60
C GLN A 628 -48.66 5.78 2.83
N GLN A 629 -48.68 5.69 1.50
CA GLN A 629 -47.68 6.29 0.61
C GLN A 629 -47.53 7.81 0.83
N LYS A 630 -48.62 8.53 1.16
CA LYS A 630 -48.53 9.95 1.55
C LYS A 630 -47.81 10.16 2.88
N ARG A 631 -48.11 9.36 3.91
CA ARG A 631 -47.42 9.45 5.22
C ARG A 631 -45.95 9.10 5.10
N ASP A 632 -45.60 8.06 4.34
CA ASP A 632 -44.21 7.65 4.13
C ASP A 632 -43.40 8.73 3.38
N ASN A 633 -44.01 9.36 2.36
CA ASN A 633 -43.41 10.52 1.69
C ASN A 633 -43.24 11.74 2.62
N GLN A 634 -44.17 11.97 3.54
CA GLN A 634 -44.07 13.08 4.50
C GLN A 634 -42.95 12.86 5.53
N ILE A 635 -42.81 11.62 6.03
CA ILE A 635 -41.68 11.20 6.88
C ILE A 635 -40.35 11.31 6.11
N GLN A 636 -40.32 10.91 4.84
CA GLN A 636 -39.16 11.09 3.94
C GLN A 636 -38.74 12.56 3.73
N VAL A 637 -39.67 13.52 3.82
CA VAL A 637 -39.34 14.96 3.75
C VAL A 637 -38.75 15.42 5.08
N GLN A 638 -39.38 15.08 6.21
CA GLN A 638 -38.89 15.45 7.55
C GLN A 638 -37.49 14.92 7.83
N LEU A 639 -37.22 13.66 7.49
CA LEU A 639 -35.87 13.06 7.59
C LEU A 639 -34.82 13.80 6.74
N LYS A 640 -35.21 14.35 5.57
CA LYS A 640 -34.28 15.12 4.73
C LYS A 640 -33.99 16.50 5.32
N GLU A 641 -34.99 17.15 5.91
CA GLU A 641 -34.82 18.43 6.63
C GLU A 641 -33.91 18.24 7.86
N GLU A 642 -34.09 17.16 8.62
CA GLU A 642 -33.25 16.79 9.78
C GLU A 642 -31.81 16.45 9.37
N ILE A 643 -31.60 15.68 8.29
CA ILE A 643 -30.27 15.41 7.72
C ILE A 643 -29.56 16.70 7.29
N ILE A 644 -30.28 17.66 6.70
CA ILE A 644 -29.71 18.96 6.31
C ILE A 644 -29.28 19.76 7.55
N ALA A 645 -30.10 19.79 8.61
CA ALA A 645 -29.76 20.47 9.87
C ALA A 645 -28.52 19.85 10.54
N LEU A 646 -28.49 18.52 10.70
CA LEU A 646 -27.34 17.80 11.27
C LEU A 646 -26.06 17.98 10.43
N THR A 647 -26.18 18.05 9.10
CA THR A 647 -25.04 18.33 8.21
C THR A 647 -24.46 19.74 8.44
N GLN A 648 -25.31 20.74 8.69
CA GLN A 648 -24.88 22.10 9.04
C GLN A 648 -24.21 22.14 10.42
N GLU A 649 -24.73 21.42 11.41
CA GLU A 649 -24.13 21.32 12.74
C GLU A 649 -22.75 20.62 12.71
N VAL A 650 -22.62 19.51 11.98
CA VAL A 650 -21.32 18.83 11.77
C VAL A 650 -20.31 19.75 11.06
N SER A 651 -20.76 20.57 10.10
CA SER A 651 -19.91 21.57 9.45
C SER A 651 -19.44 22.64 10.45
N HIS A 652 -20.32 23.11 11.34
CA HIS A 652 -19.97 24.07 12.37
C HIS A 652 -18.98 23.51 13.40
N ILE A 653 -19.19 22.29 13.89
CA ILE A 653 -18.30 21.59 14.82
C ILE A 653 -16.90 21.39 14.21
N ARG A 654 -16.82 21.03 12.91
CA ARG A 654 -15.53 20.97 12.19
C ARG A 654 -14.82 22.32 12.16
N SER A 655 -15.54 23.40 11.85
CA SER A 655 -14.95 24.76 11.87
C SER A 655 -14.47 25.19 13.26
N GLN A 656 -15.10 24.73 14.34
CA GLN A 656 -14.60 24.97 15.71
C GLN A 656 -13.33 24.15 16.01
N SER A 657 -13.30 22.88 15.60
CA SER A 657 -12.11 22.02 15.72
C SER A 657 -10.90 22.60 14.99
N ASP A 658 -11.08 23.09 13.76
CA ASP A 658 -10.02 23.73 12.96
C ASP A 658 -9.48 25.01 13.60
N LEU A 659 -10.31 25.72 14.38
CA LEU A 659 -9.89 26.90 15.15
C LEU A 659 -9.04 26.47 16.36
N ALA A 660 -9.55 25.51 17.14
CA ALA A 660 -8.85 24.98 18.31
C ALA A 660 -7.49 24.34 17.97
N GLN A 661 -7.36 23.68 16.81
CA GLN A 661 -6.07 23.16 16.34
C GLN A 661 -5.06 24.26 15.97
N LYS A 662 -5.53 25.40 15.42
CA LYS A 662 -4.67 26.57 15.15
C LYS A 662 -4.20 27.21 16.45
N ASP A 663 -5.08 27.37 17.42
CA ASP A 663 -4.74 27.92 18.73
C ASP A 663 -3.76 27.01 19.51
N LEU A 664 -3.96 25.68 19.46
CA LEU A 664 -3.00 24.72 20.01
C LEU A 664 -1.63 24.82 19.33
N THR A 665 -1.60 24.92 18.00
CA THR A 665 -0.36 25.10 17.22
C THR A 665 0.37 26.38 17.61
N ASN A 666 -0.36 27.49 17.73
CA ASN A 666 0.17 28.78 18.17
C ASN A 666 0.73 28.72 19.60
N ALA A 667 0.02 28.07 20.53
CA ALA A 667 0.47 27.88 21.90
C ALA A 667 1.76 27.02 21.98
N LEU A 668 1.86 25.98 21.18
CA LEU A 668 3.04 25.09 21.10
C LEU A 668 4.25 25.84 20.51
N LEU A 669 4.05 26.72 19.52
CA LEU A 669 5.09 27.60 19.01
C LEU A 669 5.61 28.58 20.09
N MET A 670 4.70 29.20 20.86
CA MET A 670 5.07 30.06 21.98
C MET A 670 5.77 29.30 23.11
N ALA A 671 5.40 28.03 23.37
CA ALA A 671 6.10 27.18 24.32
C ALA A 671 7.55 26.93 23.90
N LYS A 672 7.81 26.51 22.66
CA LYS A 672 9.16 26.33 22.11
C LYS A 672 10.01 27.60 22.13
N GLN A 673 9.39 28.76 21.89
CA GLN A 673 10.08 30.05 22.03
C GLN A 673 10.53 30.33 23.47
N LYS A 674 9.69 30.01 24.47
CA LYS A 674 10.02 30.13 25.90
C LYS A 674 11.07 29.11 26.35
N GLU A 675 10.98 27.86 25.90
CA GLU A 675 12.02 26.84 26.15
C GLU A 675 13.39 27.30 25.61
N THR A 676 13.43 27.85 24.39
CA THR A 676 14.63 28.42 23.79
C THR A 676 15.20 29.58 24.62
N GLN A 677 14.33 30.41 25.22
CA GLN A 677 14.74 31.49 26.11
C GLN A 677 15.28 30.96 27.45
N ILE A 678 14.65 29.94 28.04
CA ILE A 678 15.09 29.28 29.27
C ILE A 678 16.47 28.63 29.07
N HIS A 679 16.71 27.98 27.93
CA HIS A 679 18.02 27.40 27.60
C HIS A 679 19.15 28.46 27.55
N ARG A 680 18.88 29.65 26.99
CA ARG A 680 19.86 30.76 27.00
C ARG A 680 20.13 31.24 28.42
N LEU A 681 19.08 31.51 29.19
CA LEU A 681 19.20 31.98 30.58
C LEU A 681 19.95 30.97 31.47
N ASN A 682 19.75 29.67 31.27
CA ASN A 682 20.51 28.63 31.98
C ASN A 682 22.00 28.63 31.58
N SER A 683 22.32 28.80 30.30
CA SER A 683 23.71 28.93 29.81
C SER A 683 24.40 30.19 30.36
N ASP A 684 23.69 31.30 30.47
CA ASP A 684 24.19 32.55 31.07
C ASP A 684 24.42 32.39 32.58
N LEU A 685 23.51 31.71 33.27
CA LEU A 685 23.59 31.41 34.71
C LEU A 685 24.75 30.46 35.02
N GLU A 686 24.97 29.42 34.22
CA GLU A 686 26.11 28.53 34.34
C GLU A 686 27.44 29.25 34.05
N SER A 687 27.46 30.12 33.02
CA SER A 687 28.59 31.01 32.73
C SER A 687 28.89 31.99 33.88
N ALA A 688 27.87 32.47 34.59
CA ALA A 688 28.04 33.31 35.78
C ALA A 688 28.59 32.51 36.97
N ARG A 689 28.08 31.29 37.22
CA ARG A 689 28.60 30.39 38.26
C ARG A 689 30.08 30.06 38.09
N LEU A 690 30.52 29.79 36.86
CA LEU A 690 31.93 29.57 36.54
C LEU A 690 32.78 30.81 36.89
N LYS A 691 32.36 32.00 36.47
CA LYS A 691 33.04 33.27 36.81
C LYS A 691 33.11 33.52 38.32
N SER A 692 32.05 33.24 39.07
CA SER A 692 32.07 33.31 40.54
C SER A 692 33.13 32.38 41.13
N ARG A 693 33.20 31.13 40.67
CA ARG A 693 34.18 30.15 41.18
C ARG A 693 35.62 30.53 40.84
N ASP A 694 35.87 31.06 39.65
CA ASP A 694 37.21 31.51 39.25
C ASP A 694 37.65 32.76 40.05
N LEU A 695 36.71 33.65 40.38
CA LEU A 695 36.95 34.80 41.27
C LEU A 695 37.21 34.35 42.71
N GLU A 696 36.46 33.38 43.24
CA GLU A 696 36.68 32.79 44.56
C GLU A 696 38.08 32.15 44.67
N GLN A 697 38.47 31.34 43.67
CA GLN A 697 39.81 30.77 43.58
C GLN A 697 40.89 31.85 43.47
N THR A 698 40.66 32.91 42.69
CA THR A 698 41.58 34.05 42.57
C THR A 698 41.76 34.77 43.90
N ILE A 699 40.68 34.98 44.65
CA ILE A 699 40.70 35.60 45.99
C ILE A 699 41.46 34.72 46.99
N GLU A 700 41.30 33.40 46.94
CA GLU A 700 42.06 32.45 47.76
C GLU A 700 43.56 32.48 47.43
N LEU A 701 43.91 32.49 46.14
CA LEU A 701 45.29 32.60 45.66
C LEU A 701 45.94 33.95 46.03
N MET A 702 45.18 35.04 46.03
CA MET A 702 45.62 36.35 46.53
C MET A 702 45.85 36.33 48.06
N LYS A 703 44.95 35.73 48.85
CA LYS A 703 45.14 35.56 50.31
C LYS A 703 46.39 34.74 50.63
N LEU A 704 46.65 33.68 49.88
CA LEU A 704 47.87 32.87 50.01
C LEU A 704 49.14 33.68 49.72
N LYS A 705 49.16 34.47 48.64
CA LYS A 705 50.27 35.38 48.32
C LYS A 705 50.46 36.48 49.36
N GLN A 706 49.38 37.06 49.88
CA GLN A 706 49.42 38.10 50.91
C GLN A 706 50.02 37.57 52.22
N ASN A 707 49.70 36.32 52.60
CA ASN A 707 50.32 35.63 53.74
C ASN A 707 51.80 35.28 53.53
N GLN A 708 52.31 35.24 52.29
CA GLN A 708 53.73 35.03 51.99
C GLN A 708 54.54 36.34 51.95
N ALA A 709 53.88 37.51 51.89
CA ALA A 709 54.51 38.80 51.63
C ALA A 709 54.82 39.65 52.89
N GLN A 710 54.71 39.10 54.10
CA GLN A 710 54.90 39.85 55.36
C GLN A 710 55.85 39.18 56.36
N VAL A 711 57.15 39.45 56.20
CA VAL A 711 58.15 39.50 57.28
C VAL A 711 58.92 40.83 57.09
N PRO A 712 59.19 41.65 58.14
CA PRO A 712 59.11 43.10 57.96
C PRO A 712 60.44 43.88 58.04
N GLN A 713 60.47 45.06 57.41
CA GLN A 713 61.23 46.23 57.91
C GLN A 713 60.42 47.53 57.75
N SER A 714 60.70 48.48 58.64
CA SER A 714 60.06 49.82 58.82
C SER A 714 60.57 50.86 57.81
N PHE A 715 59.82 51.92 57.44
CA PHE A 715 59.77 53.19 58.21
C PHE A 715 58.83 54.27 57.62
N ASN A 716 58.32 55.15 58.51
CA ASN A 716 58.01 56.60 58.41
C ASN A 716 57.35 57.30 57.18
N HIS A 717 56.16 57.86 57.47
CA HIS A 717 55.74 59.28 57.39
C HIS A 717 55.60 60.11 56.08
N ASN A 718 54.42 60.72 55.98
CA ASN A 718 54.08 62.12 55.62
C ASN A 718 54.22 62.67 54.18
N GLY A 719 53.05 62.87 53.55
CA GLY A 719 52.65 64.14 52.92
C GLY A 719 53.00 64.35 51.44
N LEU A 720 52.49 65.40 50.77
CA LEU A 720 51.46 66.39 51.16
C LEU A 720 50.94 67.13 49.90
N TYR A 721 49.62 67.35 49.76
CA TYR A 721 48.96 68.34 48.85
C TYR A 721 49.10 68.09 47.31
N ASN A 722 48.32 68.65 46.37
CA ASN A 722 47.12 69.52 46.42
C ASN A 722 46.24 69.41 45.13
N ASN A 723 44.92 69.73 45.24
CA ASN A 723 44.03 70.53 44.35
C ASN A 723 44.10 70.48 42.78
N SER A 724 43.01 70.76 42.01
CA SER A 724 41.59 71.13 42.30
C SER A 724 40.67 71.07 41.05
N ASN A 725 39.35 71.31 41.27
CA ASN A 725 38.18 71.37 40.33
C ASN A 725 37.42 70.01 40.27
N GLY A 726 36.11 69.86 40.52
CA GLY A 726 34.94 70.77 40.50
C GLY A 726 33.98 70.27 39.39
N SER A 727 32.65 70.06 39.52
CA SER A 727 31.56 70.52 40.42
C SER A 727 30.29 69.63 40.15
N PRO A 728 29.08 69.78 40.74
CA PRO A 728 28.62 69.88 42.16
C PRO A 728 27.54 68.82 42.55
N PHE A 729 27.11 68.82 43.85
CA PHE A 729 25.78 68.40 44.40
C PHE A 729 25.24 66.95 44.16
N GLU A 730 24.58 66.25 45.11
CA GLU A 730 24.45 66.34 46.57
C GLU A 730 24.03 64.96 47.14
N SER A 731 24.07 64.71 48.46
CA SER A 731 23.66 63.41 49.07
C SER A 731 23.32 63.49 50.57
N LYS A 732 22.49 62.56 51.11
CA LYS A 732 22.20 62.42 52.56
C LYS A 732 21.99 60.97 53.08
N VAL A 733 23.12 60.36 53.46
CA VAL A 733 23.43 59.52 54.65
C VAL A 733 22.31 59.08 55.63
N SER A 734 22.31 57.79 56.06
CA SER A 734 22.45 57.28 57.47
C SER A 734 22.03 55.78 57.66
N ASN A 735 22.49 54.98 58.65
CA ASN A 735 23.82 54.80 59.30
C ASN A 735 23.87 53.45 60.12
N GLU A 736 25.04 53.06 60.67
CA GLU A 736 25.27 52.10 61.82
C GLU A 736 24.96 50.58 61.64
N PHE A 737 25.56 49.55 62.30
CA PHE A 737 26.83 49.26 63.07
C PHE A 737 26.92 47.70 63.28
N ARG A 738 27.87 46.94 63.90
CA ARG A 738 29.18 47.07 64.62
C ARG A 738 29.94 45.68 64.61
N SER A 739 31.00 45.47 65.44
CA SER A 739 31.87 44.26 65.62
C SER A 739 32.20 44.03 67.14
N PRO A 740 33.14 43.16 67.67
CA PRO A 740 34.19 42.26 67.05
C PRO A 740 34.62 40.91 67.75
N GLU A 741 35.54 40.15 67.10
CA GLU A 741 36.66 39.28 67.64
C GLU A 741 36.45 37.97 68.47
N PRO A 742 37.47 37.07 68.70
CA PRO A 742 38.70 36.69 67.92
C PRO A 742 38.94 35.13 67.81
N ARG A 743 40.18 34.64 67.46
CA ARG A 743 40.55 33.21 67.18
C ARG A 743 41.67 32.64 68.10
N PRO A 744 42.01 31.31 68.01
CA PRO A 744 43.38 30.94 67.58
C PRO A 744 43.49 29.75 66.56
N ARG A 745 44.45 28.80 66.72
CA ARG A 745 45.27 28.20 65.62
C ARG A 745 45.75 26.74 65.87
N VAL A 746 46.28 26.08 64.81
CA VAL A 746 47.21 24.90 64.73
C VAL A 746 46.65 23.70 63.91
N THR A 747 47.51 22.75 63.52
CA THR A 747 47.49 21.96 62.27
C THR A 747 47.15 20.47 62.42
N SER A 748 47.04 19.76 61.28
CA SER A 748 46.79 18.32 61.14
C SER A 748 47.82 17.41 61.80
N GLY A 749 47.41 16.26 62.37
CA GLY A 749 48.40 15.21 62.65
C GLY A 749 48.00 13.90 63.33
N GLU A 750 47.12 13.88 64.34
CA GLU A 750 46.78 12.65 65.10
C GLU A 750 45.29 12.68 65.51
N LEU A 751 44.45 11.74 65.10
CA LEU A 751 44.30 10.34 65.54
C LEU A 751 43.55 10.17 66.87
N SER A 752 42.23 9.95 66.73
CA SER A 752 41.38 9.07 67.54
C SER A 752 41.70 8.90 69.04
N SER A 753 40.82 9.43 69.90
CA SER A 753 39.70 8.58 70.39
C SER A 753 38.74 9.32 71.34
N ARG A 754 37.51 8.79 71.43
CA ARG A 754 36.48 9.00 72.49
C ARG A 754 35.79 10.38 72.59
N VAL A 755 34.51 10.48 73.02
CA VAL A 755 33.36 9.55 72.89
C VAL A 755 32.03 10.26 73.22
N LYS A 756 30.91 9.89 72.56
CA LYS A 756 29.50 10.27 72.86
C LYS A 756 29.18 11.78 72.73
N ARG A 757 27.96 12.23 72.41
CA ARG A 757 26.65 11.61 72.03
C ARG A 757 26.00 12.66 71.08
N LEU A 758 25.27 12.35 70.01
CA LEU A 758 24.11 11.47 69.81
C LEU A 758 24.06 10.91 68.38
N SER A 759 23.32 9.81 68.18
CA SER A 759 23.07 9.18 66.85
C SER A 759 21.70 9.58 66.29
N ILE A 760 21.50 9.39 64.98
CA ILE A 760 20.51 8.45 64.42
C ILE A 760 20.79 8.21 62.93
N ASP A 761 20.44 7.02 62.46
CA ASP A 761 20.84 6.47 61.15
C ASP A 761 19.91 6.85 59.99
N SER A 762 20.34 6.51 58.77
CA SER A 762 19.59 6.60 57.53
C SER A 762 18.73 5.35 57.28
N ASP A 763 17.52 5.50 56.69
CA ASP A 763 17.28 4.87 55.37
C ASP A 763 16.00 5.31 54.63
N THR A 764 16.04 5.12 53.30
CA THR A 764 14.93 5.06 52.31
C THR A 764 13.77 6.08 52.32
N PHE A 765 13.63 6.80 51.20
CA PHE A 765 12.37 7.46 50.80
C PHE A 765 11.60 6.61 49.78
N LYS A 766 10.28 6.52 49.92
CA LYS A 766 9.31 6.21 48.85
C LYS A 766 8.17 7.20 48.94
N GLU A 767 7.83 7.86 47.85
CA GLU A 767 6.65 8.73 47.79
C GLU A 767 5.39 7.91 47.52
N ASN A 768 4.30 8.24 48.21
CA ASN A 768 3.03 8.52 47.52
C ASN A 768 2.00 9.28 48.38
N SER A 769 1.07 9.92 47.68
CA SER A 769 -0.29 10.31 48.12
C SER A 769 -0.50 11.24 49.34
N PHE A 770 -0.91 12.48 49.02
CA PHE A 770 -2.09 13.21 49.54
C PHE A 770 -2.23 13.49 51.07
N LEU A 771 -2.43 14.74 51.50
CA LEU A 771 -3.64 15.54 51.25
C LEU A 771 -3.46 17.05 51.51
N SER A 772 -4.47 17.87 51.18
CA SER A 772 -4.49 19.33 51.31
C SER A 772 -5.57 19.84 52.28
N LYS A 773 -5.49 21.11 52.71
CA LYS A 773 -6.67 21.92 53.13
C LYS A 773 -6.38 23.41 53.34
N SER A 774 -7.19 24.27 52.72
CA SER A 774 -7.69 25.59 53.19
C SER A 774 -8.18 26.45 52.01
N SER A 775 -9.12 27.41 52.16
CA SER A 775 -10.21 27.56 53.15
C SER A 775 -11.11 28.76 52.76
N ASN A 776 -12.36 28.56 52.33
CA ASN A 776 -13.47 29.50 52.54
C ASN A 776 -14.83 28.96 52.07
N SER A 777 -15.93 29.61 52.47
CA SER A 777 -17.31 29.14 52.23
C SER A 777 -18.30 30.29 52.13
N TYR A 778 -19.37 30.11 51.34
CA TYR A 778 -20.65 30.81 51.52
C TYR A 778 -21.82 29.89 51.15
N ASN A 779 -22.81 29.84 52.06
CA ASN A 779 -24.24 29.48 51.97
C ASN A 779 -24.84 29.05 50.60
N ARG A 780 -25.85 28.15 50.51
CA ARG A 780 -27.03 28.03 51.40
C ARG A 780 -27.84 26.72 51.21
N PHE A 781 -28.63 26.35 52.23
CA PHE A 781 -29.75 25.39 52.27
C PHE A 781 -29.51 23.85 52.23
N SER A 782 -30.43 23.15 52.90
CA SER A 782 -30.58 21.71 53.20
C SER A 782 -32.10 21.46 53.41
N PRO A 783 -32.63 20.37 54.02
CA PRO A 783 -32.08 19.06 54.46
C PRO A 783 -32.76 17.88 53.69
N GLN A 784 -32.70 16.58 54.01
CA GLN A 784 -32.24 15.77 55.17
C GLN A 784 -31.42 14.54 54.62
N LYS A 785 -30.91 13.54 55.38
CA LYS A 785 -31.01 13.17 56.81
C LYS A 785 -29.74 12.40 57.27
N SER A 786 -29.90 11.49 58.23
CA SER A 786 -28.95 10.62 58.95
C SER A 786 -29.75 9.38 59.46
N PRO A 787 -29.20 8.34 60.16
CA PRO A 787 -27.87 8.28 60.80
C PRO A 787 -27.08 6.94 60.79
N GLU A 788 -25.78 7.02 61.14
CA GLU A 788 -24.96 6.20 62.09
C GLU A 788 -24.93 4.63 61.99
N LEU A 789 -23.93 3.87 62.49
CA LEU A 789 -23.00 4.04 63.64
C LEU A 789 -21.56 3.52 63.37
N THR A 790 -20.65 3.69 64.34
CA THR A 790 -19.20 3.37 64.30
C THR A 790 -18.73 2.36 65.39
N PRO A 791 -17.49 1.80 65.32
CA PRO A 791 -17.07 0.60 66.08
C PRO A 791 -15.90 0.78 67.10
N ALA A 792 -15.61 -0.28 67.87
CA ALA A 792 -14.44 -0.48 68.76
C ALA A 792 -14.30 -1.99 69.14
N ARG A 793 -13.19 -2.59 69.63
CA ARG A 793 -11.70 -2.38 69.58
C ARG A 793 -11.03 -3.59 70.32
N GLU A 794 -9.69 -3.70 70.30
CA GLU A 794 -8.82 -4.45 71.29
C GLU A 794 -8.80 -6.00 71.29
N THR A 795 -7.73 -6.73 71.68
CA THR A 795 -6.24 -6.53 71.60
C THR A 795 -5.47 -7.88 71.75
N LEU A 796 -4.22 -7.91 71.26
CA LEU A 796 -3.00 -8.66 71.69
C LEU A 796 -3.11 -9.85 72.68
N GLU A 797 -2.42 -10.97 72.38
CA GLU A 797 -1.12 -11.37 73.01
C GLU A 797 -0.47 -12.60 72.34
N VAL A 798 0.60 -13.18 72.91
CA VAL A 798 1.65 -13.95 72.19
C VAL A 798 2.09 -15.24 72.92
N ASP A 799 2.67 -16.16 72.13
CA ASP A 799 3.63 -17.24 72.48
C ASP A 799 3.21 -18.70 72.79
N SER A 800 4.18 -19.58 72.52
CA SER A 800 4.34 -21.01 72.90
C SER A 800 4.18 -22.08 71.80
N ASN A 801 5.11 -23.05 71.80
CA ASN A 801 5.27 -24.14 70.82
C ASN A 801 5.02 -25.51 71.47
N ASP A 802 3.84 -26.12 71.28
CA ASP A 802 3.60 -27.49 71.80
C ASP A 802 2.56 -28.33 71.02
N ASP A 803 2.42 -28.07 69.72
CA ASP A 803 1.22 -28.48 68.94
C ASP A 803 1.54 -29.33 67.69
N SER A 804 2.79 -29.80 67.57
CA SER A 804 3.33 -30.47 66.38
C SER A 804 2.58 -31.77 66.02
N TRP A 805 2.21 -32.58 67.02
CA TRP A 805 1.61 -33.91 66.79
C TRP A 805 0.13 -33.85 66.42
N LYS A 806 -0.65 -32.87 66.92
CA LYS A 806 -2.07 -32.73 66.58
C LYS A 806 -2.27 -32.32 65.12
N ARG A 807 -1.42 -31.43 64.61
CA ARG A 807 -1.47 -30.95 63.21
C ARG A 807 -1.21 -32.07 62.19
N ALA A 808 -0.44 -33.10 62.55
CA ALA A 808 -0.24 -34.28 61.70
C ALA A 808 -1.50 -35.17 61.58
N ALA A 809 -2.28 -35.30 62.66
CA ALA A 809 -3.55 -36.03 62.65
C ALA A 809 -4.65 -35.27 61.87
N GLU A 810 -4.70 -33.95 62.03
CA GLU A 810 -5.57 -33.04 61.28
C GLU A 810 -5.34 -33.17 59.76
N VAL A 811 -4.08 -33.07 59.31
CA VAL A 811 -3.71 -33.16 57.89
C VAL A 811 -4.02 -34.54 57.28
N THR A 812 -3.80 -35.64 58.01
CA THR A 812 -4.13 -36.99 57.52
C THR A 812 -5.63 -37.26 57.46
N SER A 813 -6.42 -36.67 58.36
CA SER A 813 -7.89 -36.68 58.30
C SER A 813 -8.40 -35.93 57.06
N GLN A 814 -7.93 -34.68 56.86
CA GLN A 814 -8.33 -33.86 55.72
C GLN A 814 -7.91 -34.46 54.37
N LEU A 815 -6.76 -35.14 54.30
CA LEU A 815 -6.32 -35.84 53.08
C LEU A 815 -7.24 -37.03 52.73
N LYS A 816 -7.66 -37.83 53.71
CA LYS A 816 -8.65 -38.92 53.50
C LYS A 816 -9.96 -38.38 52.93
N ALA A 817 -10.54 -37.35 53.56
CA ALA A 817 -11.79 -36.74 53.12
C ALA A 817 -11.71 -36.14 51.69
N ARG A 818 -10.53 -35.66 51.28
CA ARG A 818 -10.31 -35.10 49.94
C ARG A 818 -10.19 -36.19 48.85
N ILE A 819 -9.58 -37.33 49.17
CA ILE A 819 -9.52 -38.51 48.27
C ILE A 819 -10.90 -39.13 48.08
N GLU A 820 -11.71 -39.21 49.15
CA GLU A 820 -13.07 -39.76 49.10
C GLU A 820 -14.02 -38.89 48.24
N LYS A 821 -13.96 -37.56 48.38
CA LYS A 821 -14.69 -36.62 47.51
C LYS A 821 -14.28 -36.71 46.04
N MET A 822 -13.02 -37.03 45.72
CA MET A 822 -12.59 -37.27 44.34
C MET A 822 -13.14 -38.58 43.76
N LYS A 823 -13.13 -39.68 44.55
CA LYS A 823 -13.72 -40.96 44.11
C LYS A 823 -15.24 -40.89 43.91
N ALA A 824 -15.96 -40.05 44.67
CA ALA A 824 -17.40 -39.86 44.52
C ALA A 824 -17.78 -39.16 43.20
N ARG A 825 -17.03 -38.12 42.79
CA ARG A 825 -17.33 -37.37 41.55
C ARG A 825 -17.06 -38.17 40.27
N SER A 826 -16.14 -39.13 40.29
CA SER A 826 -15.72 -39.87 39.09
C SER A 826 -16.68 -40.99 38.63
N ARG A 827 -17.75 -41.29 39.37
CA ARG A 827 -18.60 -42.49 39.13
C ARG A 827 -20.03 -42.24 38.64
N ASN A 828 -20.55 -41.02 38.69
CA ASN A 828 -21.97 -40.74 38.41
C ASN A 828 -22.25 -40.16 37.01
N SER A 829 -21.29 -40.23 36.07
CA SER A 829 -21.40 -39.57 34.76
C SER A 829 -21.86 -40.47 33.60
N THR A 830 -22.05 -41.77 33.82
CA THR A 830 -22.13 -42.76 32.72
C THR A 830 -23.26 -43.79 32.81
N LEU A 831 -24.20 -43.67 33.75
CA LEU A 831 -25.37 -44.57 33.83
C LEU A 831 -26.70 -43.81 33.98
N ASN A 832 -27.53 -43.92 32.94
CA ASN A 832 -28.96 -43.58 32.85
C ASN A 832 -29.33 -42.08 32.97
N PHE A 833 -29.88 -41.38 31.97
CA PHE A 833 -30.25 -41.75 30.58
C PHE A 833 -31.00 -43.08 30.40
N MET A 834 -32.15 -43.26 31.08
CA MET A 834 -33.27 -44.19 30.72
C MET A 834 -34.31 -44.26 31.87
N ARG A 835 -35.11 -43.19 32.00
CA ARG A 835 -36.39 -43.06 32.74
C ARG A 835 -36.80 -41.58 32.62
N SER A 836 -37.32 -41.18 31.46
CA SER A 836 -38.76 -41.12 31.17
C SER A 836 -39.49 -40.28 32.24
N TYR A 837 -39.74 -38.99 32.02
CA TYR A 837 -40.88 -38.40 31.28
C TYR A 837 -42.26 -38.71 31.89
N VAL A 838 -43.19 -37.73 31.80
CA VAL A 838 -44.49 -37.63 32.51
C VAL A 838 -44.25 -37.25 33.99
N ILE A 839 -44.76 -36.14 34.56
CA ILE A 839 -46.09 -35.51 34.50
C ILE A 839 -46.04 -33.96 34.34
N THR A 840 -46.95 -33.42 33.50
CA THR A 840 -47.66 -32.09 33.49
C THR A 840 -46.98 -30.85 34.15
N THR A 841 -46.60 -29.73 33.49
CA THR A 841 -47.23 -28.80 32.49
C THR A 841 -47.93 -27.57 33.12
N LEU A 842 -47.91 -26.43 32.39
CA LEU A 842 -48.41 -25.05 32.69
C LEU A 842 -47.50 -24.17 33.58
N ALA A 843 -47.29 -22.87 33.31
CA ALA A 843 -47.48 -22.10 32.06
C ALA A 843 -46.70 -20.75 32.08
N CYS A 844 -46.41 -20.22 30.87
CA CYS A 844 -46.21 -18.80 30.51
C CYS A 844 -45.01 -17.96 31.02
N ILE A 845 -44.16 -17.61 30.03
CA ILE A 845 -43.73 -16.23 29.66
C ILE A 845 -42.48 -15.60 30.34
N THR A 846 -41.72 -14.85 29.51
CA THR A 846 -40.58 -13.93 29.76
C THR A 846 -39.22 -14.46 30.22
N CYS A 847 -38.29 -14.49 29.26
CA CYS A 847 -36.89 -14.00 29.31
C CYS A 847 -35.83 -14.61 30.24
N SER A 848 -34.57 -14.36 29.86
CA SER A 848 -33.32 -14.69 30.60
C SER A 848 -32.95 -16.19 30.67
N PRO A 849 -31.70 -16.54 31.01
CA PRO A 849 -30.57 -16.35 30.11
C PRO A 849 -29.77 -17.65 29.88
N VAL A 850 -29.01 -17.74 28.78
CA VAL A 850 -28.04 -18.84 28.58
C VAL A 850 -27.00 -18.79 29.70
N SER A 851 -26.82 -19.91 30.39
CA SER A 851 -26.03 -19.98 31.62
C SER A 851 -24.54 -19.79 31.38
N SER A 852 -23.88 -18.98 32.24
CA SER A 852 -22.44 -18.74 32.22
C SER A 852 -21.64 -20.01 32.60
N GLY A 853 -21.32 -20.82 31.59
CA GLY A 853 -20.34 -21.91 31.65
C GLY A 853 -18.94 -21.45 31.25
N THR A 854 -17.91 -22.20 31.64
CA THR A 854 -16.51 -21.80 31.46
C THR A 854 -16.00 -21.99 30.03
N GLY A 855 -15.73 -20.89 29.34
CA GLY A 855 -14.41 -20.64 28.74
C GLY A 855 -13.95 -21.40 27.49
N PHE A 856 -14.84 -22.09 26.75
CA PHE A 856 -14.48 -22.74 25.49
C PHE A 856 -15.36 -22.27 24.31
N PHE A 857 -14.81 -22.29 23.10
CA PHE A 857 -15.50 -21.97 21.85
C PHE A 857 -15.95 -23.25 21.14
N MET A 858 -17.23 -23.30 20.78
CA MET A 858 -17.85 -24.35 19.97
C MET A 858 -18.32 -23.67 18.68
N ILE A 859 -17.54 -23.86 17.61
CA ILE A 859 -17.65 -23.07 16.37
C ILE A 859 -18.50 -23.80 15.34
N LEU A 860 -19.59 -23.17 14.90
CA LEU A 860 -20.40 -23.65 13.78
C LEU A 860 -19.98 -22.96 12.48
N VAL A 861 -19.74 -23.76 11.43
CA VAL A 861 -19.34 -23.28 10.09
C VAL A 861 -20.36 -23.74 9.03
N PRO A 862 -21.30 -22.87 8.63
CA PRO A 862 -22.21 -23.11 7.51
C PRO A 862 -21.49 -23.09 6.14
N VAL A 863 -21.61 -24.17 5.38
CA VAL A 863 -21.02 -24.31 4.03
C VAL A 863 -22.09 -24.59 2.97
N LYS A 864 -22.16 -23.75 1.93
CA LYS A 864 -23.05 -23.94 0.76
C LYS A 864 -22.30 -24.65 -0.38
N ARG A 865 -22.99 -25.52 -1.12
CA ARG A 865 -22.52 -26.18 -2.34
C ARG A 865 -22.99 -25.38 -3.56
N VAL A 866 -22.06 -24.77 -4.27
CA VAL A 866 -22.33 -23.85 -5.40
C VAL A 866 -21.62 -24.32 -6.67
N ILE A 867 -21.92 -23.70 -7.81
CA ILE A 867 -21.14 -23.91 -9.04
C ILE A 867 -19.69 -23.45 -8.80
N ASP A 868 -18.73 -24.21 -9.35
CA ASP A 868 -17.32 -23.87 -9.21
C ASP A 868 -17.00 -22.50 -9.83
N ALA A 869 -16.42 -21.59 -9.03
CA ALA A 869 -16.19 -20.20 -9.42
C ALA A 869 -15.26 -20.01 -10.63
N ALA A 870 -14.51 -21.04 -11.03
CA ALA A 870 -13.73 -21.04 -12.27
C ALA A 870 -14.59 -21.22 -13.54
N ILE A 871 -15.88 -21.55 -13.41
CA ILE A 871 -16.80 -21.79 -14.53
C ILE A 871 -17.76 -20.62 -14.68
N ARG A 872 -17.75 -19.94 -15.84
CA ARG A 872 -18.79 -18.95 -16.16
C ARG A 872 -20.17 -19.64 -16.24
N PRO A 873 -21.15 -19.29 -15.40
CA PRO A 873 -22.49 -19.86 -15.46
C PRO A 873 -23.18 -19.47 -16.78
N ARG A 874 -24.12 -20.32 -17.22
CA ARG A 874 -24.99 -20.07 -18.38
C ARG A 874 -26.44 -20.18 -17.94
N ILE A 875 -27.31 -19.33 -18.47
CA ILE A 875 -28.73 -19.36 -18.14
C ILE A 875 -29.41 -20.49 -18.94
N ASN A 876 -30.35 -21.16 -18.30
CA ASN A 876 -31.12 -22.24 -18.90
C ASN A 876 -32.04 -21.72 -20.03
N LYS A 877 -32.46 -22.59 -20.95
CA LYS A 877 -33.33 -22.21 -22.08
C LYS A 877 -34.74 -21.73 -21.68
N ALA A 878 -35.13 -21.90 -20.42
CA ALA A 878 -36.40 -21.43 -19.88
C ALA A 878 -36.30 -20.02 -19.26
N LEU A 879 -35.10 -19.46 -19.13
CA LEU A 879 -34.81 -18.22 -18.39
C LEU A 879 -35.26 -18.26 -16.91
N THR A 880 -35.31 -19.43 -16.29
CA THR A 880 -35.73 -19.60 -14.88
C THR A 880 -34.56 -19.78 -13.89
N GLY A 881 -33.33 -19.94 -14.39
CA GLY A 881 -32.16 -20.22 -13.55
C GLY A 881 -30.92 -20.62 -14.35
N VAL A 882 -29.86 -20.99 -13.65
CA VAL A 882 -28.57 -21.41 -14.24
C VAL A 882 -28.62 -22.88 -14.69
N GLU A 883 -27.91 -23.22 -15.78
CA GLU A 883 -27.75 -24.60 -16.23
C GLU A 883 -26.81 -25.39 -15.30
N THR A 884 -27.39 -26.30 -14.52
CA THR A 884 -26.68 -27.12 -13.51
C THR A 884 -26.22 -28.49 -14.02
N LYS A 885 -26.55 -28.86 -15.26
CA LYS A 885 -26.23 -30.18 -15.84
C LYS A 885 -24.81 -30.21 -16.40
N GLY A 886 -24.01 -31.19 -15.98
CA GLY A 886 -22.62 -31.35 -16.42
C GLY A 886 -21.62 -30.36 -15.81
N VAL A 887 -22.08 -29.43 -14.98
CA VAL A 887 -21.24 -28.40 -14.34
C VAL A 887 -20.62 -28.94 -13.03
N LYS A 888 -19.36 -28.58 -12.78
CA LYS A 888 -18.63 -28.89 -11.53
C LYS A 888 -19.15 -27.99 -10.40
N PHE A 889 -19.30 -28.56 -9.21
CA PHE A 889 -19.68 -27.82 -7.99
C PHE A 889 -18.54 -27.84 -6.98
N SER A 890 -18.41 -26.78 -6.19
CA SER A 890 -17.43 -26.61 -5.12
C SER A 890 -18.09 -26.15 -3.81
N ILE A 891 -17.28 -26.00 -2.76
CA ILE A 891 -17.64 -25.15 -1.63
C ILE A 891 -17.72 -23.69 -2.09
N ASN A 892 -18.64 -22.92 -1.53
CA ASN A 892 -18.74 -21.47 -1.73
C ASN A 892 -17.46 -20.77 -1.22
N PRO A 893 -16.76 -19.92 -2.01
CA PRO A 893 -15.48 -19.32 -1.61
C PRO A 893 -15.52 -18.62 -0.25
N PHE A 894 -16.57 -17.82 0.02
CA PHE A 894 -16.74 -17.15 1.31
C PHE A 894 -16.89 -18.14 2.48
N CYS A 895 -17.53 -19.30 2.27
CA CYS A 895 -17.65 -20.36 3.28
C CYS A 895 -16.33 -21.12 3.51
N ASP A 896 -15.45 -21.18 2.51
CA ASP A 896 -14.14 -21.82 2.62
C ASP A 896 -13.18 -20.94 3.45
N ILE A 897 -13.30 -19.62 3.33
CA ILE A 897 -12.63 -18.61 4.17
C ILE A 897 -13.15 -18.65 5.61
N ALA A 898 -14.46 -18.80 5.82
CA ALA A 898 -15.05 -18.99 7.15
C ALA A 898 -14.52 -20.25 7.86
N LEU A 899 -14.30 -21.34 7.11
CA LEU A 899 -13.71 -22.57 7.61
C LEU A 899 -12.22 -22.39 7.95
N GLU A 900 -11.44 -21.77 7.06
CA GLU A 900 -10.04 -21.46 7.32
C GLU A 900 -9.86 -20.56 8.54
N GLU A 901 -10.72 -19.55 8.72
CA GLU A 901 -10.66 -18.67 9.90
C GLU A 901 -10.91 -19.45 11.19
N SER A 902 -11.91 -20.34 11.18
CA SER A 902 -12.21 -21.23 12.31
C SER A 902 -11.01 -22.11 12.68
N LEU A 903 -10.24 -22.57 11.68
CA LEU A 903 -9.00 -23.32 11.88
C LEU A 903 -7.87 -22.44 12.44
N ARG A 904 -7.66 -21.24 11.88
CA ARG A 904 -6.65 -20.28 12.35
C ARG A 904 -6.92 -19.81 13.79
N ILE A 905 -8.19 -19.56 14.14
CA ILE A 905 -8.63 -19.25 15.51
C ILE A 905 -8.21 -20.37 16.46
N ARG A 906 -8.41 -21.65 16.09
CA ARG A 906 -7.99 -22.81 16.90
C ARG A 906 -6.48 -22.98 16.99
N GLU A 907 -5.75 -22.64 15.93
CA GLU A 907 -4.27 -22.73 15.88
C GLU A 907 -3.59 -21.65 16.72
N ALA A 908 -4.15 -20.43 16.74
CA ALA A 908 -3.72 -19.33 17.60
C ALA A 908 -4.13 -19.53 19.07
N ASN A 909 -5.39 -19.92 19.31
CA ASN A 909 -6.00 -20.02 20.63
C ASN A 909 -6.06 -21.47 21.12
N LYS A 910 -4.89 -22.11 21.23
CA LYS A 910 -4.76 -23.52 21.62
C LYS A 910 -5.38 -23.78 22.98
N GLY A 911 -6.42 -24.62 23.01
CA GLY A 911 -7.17 -24.96 24.23
C GLY A 911 -8.33 -24.02 24.57
N LEU A 912 -8.63 -23.00 23.74
CA LEU A 912 -9.88 -22.24 23.84
C LEU A 912 -10.95 -22.77 22.88
N VAL A 913 -10.59 -23.23 21.66
CA VAL A 913 -11.55 -23.94 20.78
C VAL A 913 -11.63 -25.40 21.20
N ASP A 914 -12.83 -25.85 21.57
CA ASP A 914 -13.13 -27.26 21.84
C ASP A 914 -13.43 -28.02 20.53
N SER A 915 -14.33 -27.48 19.71
CA SER A 915 -14.85 -28.18 18.52
C SER A 915 -15.25 -27.24 17.38
N ILE A 916 -15.03 -27.71 16.15
CA ILE A 916 -15.46 -27.06 14.89
C ILE A 916 -16.41 -27.99 14.14
N HIS A 917 -17.67 -27.58 14.00
CA HIS A 917 -18.73 -28.33 13.33
C HIS A 917 -19.06 -27.71 11.96
N ALA A 918 -18.96 -28.48 10.88
CA ALA A 918 -19.33 -28.03 9.53
C ALA A 918 -20.77 -28.46 9.19
N VAL A 919 -21.66 -27.51 8.91
CA VAL A 919 -23.07 -27.77 8.55
C VAL A 919 -23.37 -27.38 7.10
N SER A 920 -24.15 -28.19 6.39
CA SER A 920 -24.66 -27.84 5.06
C SER A 920 -26.15 -28.14 4.97
N ILE A 921 -26.89 -27.22 4.36
CA ILE A 921 -28.32 -27.34 4.05
C ILE A 921 -28.43 -27.38 2.52
N GLY A 922 -29.06 -28.42 1.97
CA GLY A 922 -29.12 -28.62 0.51
C GLY A 922 -29.39 -30.08 0.12
N PRO A 923 -29.26 -30.43 -1.18
CA PRO A 923 -29.45 -31.79 -1.66
C PRO A 923 -28.42 -32.76 -1.08
N THR A 924 -28.70 -34.06 -1.14
CA THR A 924 -27.81 -35.14 -0.67
C THR A 924 -26.35 -35.03 -1.18
N LYS A 925 -26.15 -34.42 -2.35
CA LYS A 925 -24.84 -34.14 -2.98
C LYS A 925 -24.00 -33.10 -2.21
N SER A 926 -24.59 -32.30 -1.31
CA SER A 926 -23.87 -31.41 -0.41
C SER A 926 -23.03 -32.15 0.65
N GLN A 927 -23.17 -33.47 0.76
CA GLN A 927 -22.19 -34.30 1.47
C GLN A 927 -20.76 -34.11 0.92
N ASP A 928 -20.59 -33.82 -0.37
CA ASP A 928 -19.26 -33.74 -0.99
C ASP A 928 -18.47 -32.51 -0.50
N VAL A 929 -19.13 -31.37 -0.32
CA VAL A 929 -18.49 -30.17 0.27
C VAL A 929 -18.23 -30.33 1.77
N LEU A 930 -19.09 -31.08 2.48
CA LEU A 930 -18.84 -31.46 3.87
C LEU A 930 -17.64 -32.41 4.01
N ARG A 931 -17.44 -33.35 3.07
CA ARG A 931 -16.22 -34.18 3.04
C ARG A 931 -14.96 -33.34 2.79
N THR A 932 -15.04 -32.29 1.97
CA THR A 932 -13.95 -31.31 1.80
C THR A 932 -13.67 -30.54 3.09
N ALA A 933 -14.70 -30.05 3.79
CA ALA A 933 -14.53 -29.35 5.06
C ALA A 933 -13.88 -30.22 6.15
N LEU A 934 -14.35 -31.47 6.29
CA LEU A 934 -13.74 -32.50 7.15
C LEU A 934 -12.30 -32.86 6.76
N ALA A 935 -11.90 -32.66 5.50
CA ALA A 935 -10.55 -32.91 5.00
C ALA A 935 -9.59 -31.74 5.23
N LYS A 936 -10.11 -30.50 5.25
CA LYS A 936 -9.34 -29.30 5.63
C LYS A 936 -9.07 -29.21 7.13
N GLY A 937 -10.06 -29.59 7.96
CA GLY A 937 -9.83 -29.72 9.40
C GLY A 937 -11.07 -29.69 10.32
N ALA A 938 -12.29 -29.62 9.79
CA ALA A 938 -13.50 -29.68 10.63
C ALA A 938 -13.60 -31.02 11.39
N ASP A 939 -14.10 -30.99 12.62
CA ASP A 939 -14.08 -32.14 13.52
C ASP A 939 -15.26 -33.08 13.25
N SER A 940 -16.46 -32.50 13.20
CA SER A 940 -17.73 -33.17 12.92
C SER A 940 -18.52 -32.44 11.82
N SER A 941 -19.55 -33.09 11.27
CA SER A 941 -20.43 -32.46 10.28
C SER A 941 -21.84 -33.04 10.20
N THR A 942 -22.79 -32.16 9.93
CA THR A 942 -24.21 -32.49 9.71
C THR A 942 -24.68 -31.96 8.35
N LEU A 943 -25.33 -32.83 7.59
CA LEU A 943 -26.10 -32.49 6.40
C LEU A 943 -27.59 -32.42 6.77
N VAL A 944 -28.22 -31.27 6.51
CA VAL A 944 -29.68 -31.14 6.50
C VAL A 944 -30.12 -31.33 5.06
N ASP A 945 -30.62 -32.52 4.75
CA ASP A 945 -31.06 -32.90 3.40
C ASP A 945 -32.47 -32.35 3.15
N VAL A 946 -32.58 -31.57 2.08
CA VAL A 946 -33.83 -30.94 1.60
C VAL A 946 -34.20 -31.42 0.19
N GLY A 947 -33.49 -32.43 -0.33
CA GLY A 947 -33.59 -32.85 -1.73
C GLY A 947 -33.13 -31.74 -2.69
N ASP A 948 -33.56 -31.80 -3.94
CA ASP A 948 -33.25 -30.78 -4.95
C ASP A 948 -34.19 -29.54 -4.86
N GLN A 949 -34.68 -29.20 -3.66
CA GLN A 949 -35.44 -27.96 -3.40
C GLN A 949 -34.51 -26.76 -3.18
N GLU A 950 -34.85 -25.61 -3.76
CA GLU A 950 -34.20 -24.34 -3.44
C GLU A 950 -34.72 -23.81 -2.09
N VAL A 951 -33.84 -23.30 -1.23
CA VAL A 951 -34.17 -22.93 0.16
C VAL A 951 -33.77 -21.49 0.44
N GLU A 952 -34.78 -20.66 0.69
CA GLU A 952 -34.62 -19.23 0.98
C GLU A 952 -33.73 -18.94 2.21
N PRO A 953 -32.98 -17.82 2.24
CA PRO A 953 -32.13 -17.41 3.37
C PRO A 953 -32.81 -17.47 4.75
N LEU A 954 -34.10 -17.16 4.84
CA LEU A 954 -34.86 -17.23 6.09
C LEU A 954 -35.07 -18.67 6.56
N ASN A 955 -35.35 -19.61 5.65
CA ASN A 955 -35.52 -21.01 5.98
C ASN A 955 -34.16 -21.66 6.30
N VAL A 956 -33.09 -21.28 5.59
CA VAL A 956 -31.71 -21.61 5.98
C VAL A 956 -31.40 -21.11 7.39
N ALA A 957 -31.71 -19.85 7.72
CA ALA A 957 -31.45 -19.28 9.05
C ALA A 957 -32.25 -19.97 10.17
N LYS A 958 -33.52 -20.35 9.94
CA LYS A 958 -34.29 -21.18 10.90
C LYS A 958 -33.63 -22.53 11.15
N LEU A 959 -33.23 -23.24 10.09
CA LEU A 959 -32.58 -24.55 10.18
C LEU A 959 -31.22 -24.45 10.88
N LEU A 960 -30.42 -23.42 10.56
CA LEU A 960 -29.16 -23.14 11.26
C LEU A 960 -29.38 -22.84 12.75
N LYS A 961 -30.43 -22.11 13.13
CA LYS A 961 -30.76 -21.89 14.56
C LYS A 961 -30.96 -23.22 15.30
N GLN A 962 -31.73 -24.16 14.74
CA GLN A 962 -31.92 -25.47 15.37
C GLN A 962 -30.61 -26.28 15.44
N VAL A 963 -29.68 -26.11 14.49
CA VAL A 963 -28.35 -26.74 14.55
C VAL A 963 -27.45 -26.07 15.60
N VAL A 964 -27.47 -24.74 15.75
CA VAL A 964 -26.78 -24.02 16.83
C VAL A 964 -27.26 -24.49 18.19
N GLU A 965 -28.58 -24.57 18.39
CA GLU A 965 -29.20 -25.05 19.64
C GLU A 965 -28.88 -26.53 19.92
N LYS A 966 -28.82 -27.38 18.88
CA LYS A 966 -28.48 -28.81 19.01
C LYS A 966 -26.99 -29.08 19.29
N GLN A 967 -26.09 -28.24 18.77
CA GLN A 967 -24.63 -28.39 18.90
C GLN A 967 -24.05 -27.49 20.00
N GLU A 968 -24.89 -26.87 20.83
CA GLU A 968 -24.53 -25.93 21.92
C GLU A 968 -23.50 -24.85 21.50
N SER A 969 -23.52 -24.47 20.22
CA SER A 969 -22.50 -23.61 19.63
C SER A 969 -22.60 -22.18 20.16
N ASN A 970 -21.47 -21.50 20.31
CA ASN A 970 -21.41 -20.12 20.83
C ASN A 970 -20.71 -19.12 19.88
N LEU A 971 -20.13 -19.59 18.78
CA LEU A 971 -19.60 -18.76 17.71
C LEU A 971 -20.03 -19.34 16.36
N VAL A 972 -20.69 -18.54 15.51
CA VAL A 972 -20.99 -18.93 14.13
C VAL A 972 -20.12 -18.11 13.19
N ILE A 973 -19.32 -18.77 12.35
CA ILE A 973 -18.53 -18.13 11.30
C ILE A 973 -19.03 -18.66 9.95
N LEU A 974 -19.57 -17.77 9.11
CA LEU A 974 -20.11 -18.12 7.79
C LEU A 974 -19.60 -17.17 6.70
N GLY A 975 -19.73 -17.59 5.44
CA GLY A 975 -19.46 -16.69 4.32
C GLY A 975 -20.45 -15.52 4.26
N LYS A 976 -19.96 -14.32 3.91
CA LYS A 976 -20.75 -13.10 3.68
C LYS A 976 -21.90 -13.28 2.67
N GLN A 977 -21.65 -14.01 1.59
CA GLN A 977 -22.54 -14.11 0.43
C GLN A 977 -22.43 -15.49 -0.22
N ALA A 978 -23.47 -15.91 -0.93
CA ALA A 978 -23.47 -17.11 -1.76
C ALA A 978 -23.47 -16.74 -3.25
N ILE A 979 -22.52 -17.29 -4.02
CA ILE A 979 -22.25 -16.86 -5.41
C ILE A 979 -23.23 -17.38 -6.48
N ASP A 980 -24.24 -18.15 -6.08
CA ASP A 980 -25.23 -18.80 -6.95
C ASP A 980 -26.58 -18.08 -6.98
N ASP A 981 -27.01 -17.51 -5.86
CA ASP A 981 -28.24 -16.70 -5.70
C ASP A 981 -27.96 -15.26 -5.20
N ASP A 982 -26.68 -14.86 -5.22
CA ASP A 982 -26.12 -13.61 -4.68
C ASP A 982 -26.56 -13.26 -3.23
N SER A 983 -27.11 -14.23 -2.50
CA SER A 983 -27.81 -13.96 -1.23
C SER A 983 -26.83 -13.74 -0.08
N ASN A 984 -27.03 -12.63 0.64
CA ASN A 984 -26.12 -12.12 1.67
C ASN A 984 -26.79 -11.92 3.04
N GLN A 985 -28.03 -12.41 3.24
CA GLN A 985 -28.88 -12.06 4.39
C GLN A 985 -28.90 -13.12 5.50
N THR A 986 -28.43 -14.35 5.22
CA THR A 986 -28.57 -15.52 6.10
C THR A 986 -27.94 -15.33 7.48
N GLY A 987 -26.78 -14.68 7.57
CA GLY A 987 -26.08 -14.45 8.84
C GLY A 987 -26.81 -13.46 9.74
N GLN A 988 -27.36 -12.40 9.14
CA GLN A 988 -28.10 -11.34 9.81
C GLN A 988 -29.49 -11.82 10.24
N MET A 989 -30.14 -12.65 9.41
CA MET A 989 -31.37 -13.36 9.79
C MET A 989 -31.12 -14.33 10.96
N LEU A 990 -30.01 -15.08 10.94
CA LEU A 990 -29.63 -15.98 12.03
C LEU A 990 -29.32 -15.19 13.32
N ALA A 991 -28.62 -14.05 13.23
CA ALA A 991 -28.35 -13.17 14.36
C ALA A 991 -29.63 -12.62 15.00
N GLY A 992 -30.61 -12.21 14.18
CA GLY A 992 -31.94 -11.79 14.64
C GLY A 992 -32.76 -12.93 15.26
N LEU A 993 -32.70 -14.14 14.70
CA LEU A 993 -33.40 -15.32 15.23
C LEU A 993 -32.81 -15.87 16.54
N LEU A 994 -31.51 -15.67 16.77
CA LEU A 994 -30.81 -16.02 18.02
C LEU A 994 -30.74 -14.86 19.02
N ASN A 995 -31.01 -13.63 18.59
CA ASN A 995 -30.77 -12.38 19.34
C ASN A 995 -29.30 -12.24 19.79
N TRP A 996 -28.36 -12.43 18.85
CA TRP A 996 -26.92 -12.37 19.10
C TRP A 996 -26.25 -11.15 18.45
N PRO A 997 -25.17 -10.61 19.05
CA PRO A 997 -24.22 -9.74 18.36
C PRO A 997 -23.74 -10.30 17.02
N GLN A 998 -23.52 -9.41 16.04
CA GLN A 998 -23.01 -9.78 14.72
C GLN A 998 -21.91 -8.83 14.23
N ALA A 999 -20.97 -9.37 13.48
CA ALA A 999 -19.98 -8.62 12.71
C ALA A 999 -20.01 -9.06 11.24
N THR A 1000 -20.51 -8.18 10.37
CA THR A 1000 -20.65 -8.44 8.92
C THR A 1000 -19.42 -7.98 8.14
N ASN A 1001 -19.06 -8.65 7.05
CA ASN A 1001 -17.94 -8.28 6.15
C ASN A 1001 -16.57 -8.23 6.87
N ALA A 1002 -16.28 -9.21 7.73
CA ALA A 1002 -15.03 -9.30 8.45
C ALA A 1002 -13.83 -9.42 7.49
N SER A 1003 -12.84 -8.53 7.67
CA SER A 1003 -11.53 -8.54 7.00
C SER A 1003 -10.38 -8.79 7.98
N LYS A 1004 -10.62 -8.70 9.30
CA LYS A 1004 -9.72 -9.19 10.35
C LYS A 1004 -10.52 -9.62 11.58
N VAL A 1005 -10.14 -10.74 12.20
CA VAL A 1005 -10.73 -11.22 13.47
C VAL A 1005 -9.63 -11.41 14.50
N GLU A 1006 -9.84 -10.92 15.72
CA GLU A 1006 -8.97 -11.10 16.89
C GLU A 1006 -9.82 -11.51 18.10
N ILE A 1007 -9.35 -12.47 18.89
CA ILE A 1007 -10.10 -13.02 20.03
C ILE A 1007 -9.26 -12.89 21.31
N ASP A 1008 -9.89 -12.34 22.35
CA ASP A 1008 -9.31 -12.01 23.65
C ASP A 1008 -10.28 -12.52 24.75
N GLY A 1009 -10.07 -13.77 25.18
CA GLY A 1009 -10.90 -14.42 26.20
C GLY A 1009 -12.36 -14.59 25.78
N ASP A 1010 -13.27 -13.86 26.44
CA ASP A 1010 -14.72 -13.87 26.15
C ASP A 1010 -15.15 -12.83 25.10
N THR A 1011 -14.20 -12.04 24.60
CA THR A 1011 -14.42 -10.85 23.80
C THR A 1011 -13.72 -10.96 22.44
N VAL A 1012 -14.44 -10.64 21.37
CA VAL A 1012 -13.95 -10.69 19.99
C VAL A 1012 -13.91 -9.27 19.43
N THR A 1013 -12.81 -8.93 18.76
CA THR A 1013 -12.63 -7.71 17.99
C THR A 1013 -12.64 -8.08 16.51
N VAL A 1014 -13.51 -7.44 15.72
CA VAL A 1014 -13.63 -7.70 14.28
C VAL A 1014 -13.51 -6.39 13.52
N THR A 1015 -12.48 -6.28 12.67
CA THR A 1015 -12.43 -5.23 11.65
C THR A 1015 -13.24 -5.71 10.46
N ARG A 1016 -14.16 -4.85 10.00
CA ARG A 1016 -15.03 -5.05 8.85
C ARG A 1016 -14.85 -3.97 7.80
N GLU A 1017 -15.19 -4.29 6.57
CA GLU A 1017 -15.25 -3.30 5.49
C GLU A 1017 -16.65 -2.72 5.29
N ILE A 1018 -16.67 -1.41 5.06
CA ILE A 1018 -17.83 -0.57 4.75
C ILE A 1018 -17.47 0.36 3.58
N ASP A 1019 -18.45 0.97 2.91
CA ASP A 1019 -18.19 1.79 1.71
C ASP A 1019 -17.30 3.03 2.01
N GLY A 1020 -17.23 3.46 3.27
CA GLY A 1020 -16.33 4.51 3.76
C GLY A 1020 -14.94 4.05 4.22
N GLY A 1021 -14.57 2.78 4.05
CA GLY A 1021 -13.29 2.21 4.47
C GLY A 1021 -13.44 1.02 5.43
N ALA A 1022 -12.84 1.11 6.61
CA ALA A 1022 -12.87 0.05 7.62
C ALA A 1022 -13.45 0.56 8.95
N ASP A 1023 -14.19 -0.31 9.63
CA ASP A 1023 -14.80 -0.11 10.94
C ASP A 1023 -14.43 -1.29 11.85
N THR A 1024 -14.24 -1.06 13.15
CA THR A 1024 -13.79 -2.11 14.09
C THR A 1024 -14.77 -2.25 15.25
N LEU A 1025 -15.49 -3.36 15.23
CA LEU A 1025 -16.48 -3.72 16.24
C LEU A 1025 -15.83 -4.58 17.33
N ARG A 1026 -16.26 -4.42 18.58
CA ARG A 1026 -15.87 -5.30 19.69
C ARG A 1026 -17.12 -5.81 20.41
N ALA A 1027 -17.26 -7.12 20.52
CA ALA A 1027 -18.44 -7.78 21.09
C ALA A 1027 -18.02 -8.94 22.01
N LYS A 1028 -18.92 -9.36 22.91
CA LYS A 1028 -18.77 -10.58 23.70
C LYS A 1028 -19.50 -11.74 23.05
N LEU A 1029 -19.06 -12.96 23.36
CA LEU A 1029 -19.77 -14.18 22.96
C LEU A 1029 -21.11 -14.34 23.72
N PRO A 1030 -22.11 -15.04 23.14
CA PRO A 1030 -22.08 -15.67 21.81
C PRO A 1030 -22.25 -14.65 20.67
N MET A 1031 -21.72 -14.94 19.47
CA MET A 1031 -21.82 -14.02 18.32
C MET A 1031 -21.81 -14.71 16.95
N ILE A 1032 -22.09 -13.92 15.92
CA ILE A 1032 -22.01 -14.32 14.50
C ILE A 1032 -21.00 -13.44 13.75
N ILE A 1033 -20.16 -14.06 12.91
CA ILE A 1033 -19.22 -13.37 12.02
C ILE A 1033 -19.52 -13.78 10.57
N THR A 1034 -19.61 -12.81 9.65
CA THR A 1034 -19.65 -13.09 8.21
C THR A 1034 -18.35 -12.65 7.53
N THR A 1035 -17.68 -13.56 6.82
CA THR A 1035 -16.32 -13.36 6.31
C THR A 1035 -16.29 -12.85 4.87
N ASP A 1036 -15.45 -11.86 4.59
CA ASP A 1036 -15.18 -11.35 3.23
C ASP A 1036 -13.94 -12.03 2.61
N LEU A 1037 -13.68 -11.83 1.31
CA LEU A 1037 -12.59 -12.46 0.57
C LEU A 1037 -11.18 -12.03 1.03
N ARG A 1038 -11.08 -10.91 1.75
CA ARG A 1038 -9.79 -10.33 2.20
C ARG A 1038 -9.29 -10.86 3.54
N LEU A 1039 -10.07 -11.67 4.25
CA LEU A 1039 -9.76 -12.11 5.61
C LEU A 1039 -8.61 -13.12 5.67
N ASN A 1040 -8.63 -14.14 4.80
CA ASN A 1040 -7.61 -15.18 4.75
C ASN A 1040 -7.60 -15.91 3.40
N GLU A 1041 -6.57 -16.74 3.19
CA GLU A 1041 -6.45 -17.66 2.06
C GLU A 1041 -6.69 -19.11 2.54
N PRO A 1042 -7.72 -19.82 2.03
CA PRO A 1042 -8.05 -21.18 2.49
C PRO A 1042 -7.02 -22.24 2.10
N ARG A 1043 -6.53 -23.02 3.07
CA ARG A 1043 -5.55 -24.10 2.81
C ARG A 1043 -6.12 -25.24 1.95
N TYR A 1044 -5.25 -25.91 1.20
CA TYR A 1044 -5.59 -27.14 0.47
C TYR A 1044 -5.65 -28.35 1.40
N ALA A 1045 -6.64 -29.23 1.19
CA ALA A 1045 -6.73 -30.50 1.91
C ALA A 1045 -5.78 -31.55 1.31
N SER A 1046 -4.85 -32.08 2.12
CA SER A 1046 -3.91 -33.11 1.65
C SER A 1046 -4.63 -34.44 1.33
N LEU A 1047 -4.13 -35.19 0.34
CA LEU A 1047 -4.73 -36.46 -0.09
C LEU A 1047 -4.93 -37.48 1.06
N PRO A 1048 -4.01 -37.65 2.02
CA PRO A 1048 -4.25 -38.51 3.20
C PRO A 1048 -5.42 -38.02 4.06
N ASN A 1049 -5.60 -36.70 4.22
CA ASN A 1049 -6.70 -36.15 4.99
C ASN A 1049 -8.04 -36.26 4.25
N VAL A 1050 -8.07 -36.11 2.92
CA VAL A 1050 -9.26 -36.43 2.09
C VAL A 1050 -9.69 -37.90 2.28
N MET A 1051 -8.72 -38.82 2.32
CA MET A 1051 -9.01 -40.26 2.55
C MET A 1051 -9.47 -40.56 3.98
N LYS A 1052 -8.98 -39.84 5.00
CA LYS A 1052 -9.52 -39.89 6.37
C LYS A 1052 -10.93 -39.30 6.44
N ALA A 1053 -11.18 -38.17 5.77
CA ALA A 1053 -12.46 -37.47 5.80
C ALA A 1053 -13.62 -38.30 5.23
N LYS A 1054 -13.35 -39.17 4.24
CA LYS A 1054 -14.31 -40.17 3.73
C LYS A 1054 -14.74 -41.20 4.77
N LYS A 1055 -13.92 -41.46 5.81
CA LYS A 1055 -14.20 -42.46 6.88
C LYS A 1055 -14.86 -41.86 8.13
N LYS A 1056 -14.80 -40.54 8.35
CA LYS A 1056 -15.51 -39.89 9.47
C LYS A 1056 -17.03 -40.14 9.37
N PRO A 1057 -17.77 -40.24 10.50
CA PRO A 1057 -19.23 -40.16 10.45
C PRO A 1057 -19.67 -38.79 9.92
N LEU A 1058 -20.84 -38.76 9.28
CA LEU A 1058 -21.51 -37.54 8.82
C LEU A 1058 -22.99 -37.72 9.16
N GLU A 1059 -23.53 -36.85 10.00
CA GLU A 1059 -24.93 -36.91 10.41
C GLU A 1059 -25.82 -36.45 9.24
N LYS A 1060 -26.94 -37.14 8.99
CA LYS A 1060 -27.95 -36.73 8.02
C LYS A 1060 -29.28 -36.53 8.72
N LEU A 1061 -29.80 -35.31 8.66
CA LEU A 1061 -31.11 -34.90 9.15
C LEU A 1061 -31.97 -34.43 7.98
N LYS A 1062 -33.28 -34.43 8.14
CA LYS A 1062 -34.24 -33.74 7.25
C LYS A 1062 -34.71 -32.45 7.92
N ALA A 1063 -35.21 -31.50 7.15
CA ALA A 1063 -35.82 -30.27 7.69
C ALA A 1063 -36.99 -30.57 8.66
N ALA A 1064 -37.77 -31.63 8.37
CA ALA A 1064 -38.85 -32.10 9.25
C ALA A 1064 -38.34 -32.62 10.61
N ASP A 1065 -37.13 -33.19 10.68
CA ASP A 1065 -36.52 -33.68 11.93
C ASP A 1065 -36.10 -32.50 12.85
N LEU A 1066 -35.99 -31.29 12.28
CA LEU A 1066 -35.75 -30.02 12.97
C LEU A 1066 -37.05 -29.20 13.18
N GLY A 1067 -38.22 -29.80 12.94
CA GLY A 1067 -39.53 -29.15 13.16
C GLY A 1067 -39.84 -27.96 12.24
N ILE A 1068 -39.12 -27.81 11.12
CA ILE A 1068 -39.24 -26.66 10.21
C ILE A 1068 -39.79 -27.09 8.85
N GLU A 1069 -40.95 -26.54 8.50
CA GLU A 1069 -41.53 -26.65 7.16
C GLU A 1069 -40.87 -25.64 6.20
N ILE A 1070 -40.44 -26.12 5.04
CA ILE A 1070 -39.85 -25.29 3.97
C ILE A 1070 -40.98 -24.82 3.05
N ALA A 1071 -41.61 -23.71 3.43
CA ALA A 1071 -42.50 -22.97 2.54
C ALA A 1071 -41.66 -22.06 1.62
N SER A 1072 -41.86 -22.18 0.31
CA SER A 1072 -41.41 -21.16 -0.65
C SER A 1072 -42.35 -19.94 -0.60
N ARG A 1073 -41.77 -18.75 -0.73
CA ARG A 1073 -42.41 -17.43 -0.66
C ARG A 1073 -42.03 -16.54 -1.84
N LEU A 1074 -40.97 -16.90 -2.57
CA LEU A 1074 -40.45 -16.20 -3.74
C LEU A 1074 -40.64 -17.07 -5.00
N GLU A 1075 -41.02 -16.43 -6.10
CA GLU A 1075 -41.12 -17.06 -7.42
C GLU A 1075 -40.13 -16.38 -8.38
N THR A 1076 -39.22 -17.16 -8.97
CA THR A 1076 -38.21 -16.67 -9.92
C THR A 1076 -38.84 -16.42 -11.29
N ILE A 1077 -39.37 -15.21 -11.49
CA ILE A 1077 -40.08 -14.81 -12.72
C ILE A 1077 -39.17 -14.93 -13.97
N GLN A 1078 -37.93 -14.41 -13.88
CA GLN A 1078 -36.98 -14.44 -14.99
C GLN A 1078 -35.54 -14.22 -14.51
N VAL A 1079 -34.59 -14.91 -15.14
CA VAL A 1079 -33.14 -14.70 -15.04
C VAL A 1079 -32.61 -14.35 -16.43
N VAL A 1080 -31.85 -13.25 -16.54
CA VAL A 1080 -31.29 -12.73 -17.80
C VAL A 1080 -29.81 -12.41 -17.57
N GLU A 1081 -28.94 -12.58 -18.58
CA GLU A 1081 -27.55 -12.13 -18.43
C GLU A 1081 -27.55 -10.61 -18.26
N PRO A 1082 -26.71 -10.05 -17.35
CA PRO A 1082 -26.63 -8.60 -17.19
C PRO A 1082 -26.28 -7.96 -18.55
N PRO A 1083 -26.84 -6.79 -18.87
CA PRO A 1083 -26.52 -6.11 -20.12
C PRO A 1083 -25.01 -5.92 -20.22
N ALA A 1084 -24.44 -6.20 -21.39
CA ALA A 1084 -23.03 -5.97 -21.64
C ALA A 1084 -22.72 -4.51 -21.31
N ARG A 1085 -21.73 -4.28 -20.42
CA ARG A 1085 -21.40 -2.94 -19.94
C ARG A 1085 -21.21 -1.98 -21.11
N ASP A 1086 -22.01 -0.92 -21.14
CA ASP A 1086 -21.88 0.14 -22.13
C ASP A 1086 -20.44 0.71 -22.12
N ALA A 1087 -19.98 1.12 -23.30
CA ALA A 1087 -18.65 1.70 -23.43
C ALA A 1087 -18.55 2.98 -22.59
N GLY A 1088 -17.65 2.99 -21.61
CA GLY A 1088 -17.49 4.11 -20.68
C GLY A 1088 -17.21 5.42 -21.40
N ILE A 1089 -17.99 6.46 -21.08
CA ILE A 1089 -17.88 7.78 -21.69
C ILE A 1089 -16.51 8.37 -21.33
N LYS A 1090 -15.69 8.63 -22.35
CA LYS A 1090 -14.46 9.42 -22.21
C LYS A 1090 -14.85 10.91 -22.23
N VAL A 1091 -14.31 11.65 -21.27
CA VAL A 1091 -14.49 13.09 -21.09
C VAL A 1091 -13.14 13.79 -21.26
N GLU A 1092 -13.15 15.02 -21.74
CA GLU A 1092 -11.95 15.77 -22.09
C GLU A 1092 -11.28 16.43 -20.87
N SER A 1093 -12.02 16.64 -19.78
CA SER A 1093 -11.55 17.34 -18.58
C SER A 1093 -12.09 16.76 -17.26
N VAL A 1094 -11.49 17.15 -16.14
CA VAL A 1094 -11.97 16.80 -14.79
C VAL A 1094 -13.29 17.52 -14.45
N ASP A 1095 -13.48 18.75 -14.93
CA ASP A 1095 -14.75 19.47 -14.76
C ASP A 1095 -15.88 18.82 -15.56
N GLU A 1096 -15.60 18.33 -16.76
CA GLU A 1096 -16.56 17.52 -17.51
C GLU A 1096 -16.82 16.17 -16.84
N LEU A 1097 -15.80 15.51 -16.27
CA LEU A 1097 -16.00 14.31 -15.46
C LEU A 1097 -16.95 14.58 -14.29
N ILE A 1098 -16.73 15.68 -13.56
CA ILE A 1098 -17.59 16.10 -12.45
C ILE A 1098 -19.00 16.47 -12.93
N SER A 1099 -19.14 17.13 -14.09
CA SER A 1099 -20.45 17.40 -14.71
C SER A 1099 -21.17 16.11 -15.07
N LYS A 1100 -20.50 15.19 -15.77
CA LYS A 1100 -21.09 13.91 -16.23
C LYS A 1100 -21.41 12.97 -15.07
N LEU A 1101 -20.61 12.98 -13.99
CA LEU A 1101 -20.92 12.27 -12.76
C LEU A 1101 -22.12 12.90 -12.03
N LYS A 1102 -22.27 14.23 -12.00
CA LYS A 1102 -23.47 14.90 -11.46
C LYS A 1102 -24.72 14.67 -12.31
N GLU A 1103 -24.60 14.70 -13.63
CA GLU A 1103 -25.65 14.35 -14.58
C GLU A 1103 -26.10 12.89 -14.39
N ALA A 1104 -25.15 11.97 -14.17
CA ALA A 1104 -25.39 10.57 -13.83
C ALA A 1104 -25.76 10.31 -12.35
N LYS A 1105 -25.72 11.34 -11.49
CA LYS A 1105 -25.98 11.29 -10.04
C LYS A 1105 -25.05 10.33 -9.26
N ALA A 1106 -23.82 10.22 -9.72
CA ALA A 1106 -22.70 9.53 -9.07
C ALA A 1106 -21.79 10.49 -8.25
N LEU A 1107 -22.04 11.80 -8.34
CA LEU A 1107 -21.54 12.89 -7.48
C LEU A 1107 -22.66 13.91 -7.24
#